data_AF-A0AAN8PM58-F1
#
_entry.id   AF-A0AAN8PM58-F1
#
_cell.length_a   1.000
_cell.length_b   1.000
_cell.length_c   1.000
_cell.angle_alpha   90.00
_cell.angle_beta   90.00
_cell.angle_gamma   90.00
#
_symmetry.space_group_name_H-M   'P 1'
#
loop_
_entity.id
_entity.type
_entity.pdbx_description
1 polymer ?
#
loop_
_entity_poly.entity_id
_entity_poly.type
_entity_poly.pdbx_seq_one_letter_code
_entity_poly.pdbx_strand_id
1 'polypeptide(L)'
;MWRGGVFFGLACLIFRAQGQFSFFGTGNRISTDDGTHIMSLTMCLAQLSGMNDNYTLREVKPVRLEPESKFFRPAVHTPSCPNSGRLFRTADGFCNNILRPSWGQSLERFKRYVKADYSDGMGAPRIYSCSRSCSRFLNIRRRPKRCELPSARTVSINIHPPKPDTGEHSVMLMQWGQFLDHDLTAAAIQQPEEGVSPCCDNRRAKKGKLHRHSFKKNKRCFSIPIVQNPADRFFKSKCLDFIRSRAISPRINRRKPREQQNLLTSFVDASNVYGSDQESQDRLRRANGRMKTSNNDLLPKGRDGDCIRKNAPFCFDAGDERVHVFPGLTALHTAFVRYHNYIVDDLKQHNPGWDGDRLFQETRKIISAILQRITYTEFLPEVLTDATMNKYNLKEGNNNYQYNIRVNPSIAGVFATAAFRFGHSLIPDFLVIDGKQVKSRKLFNNPQFIFTSLKSVVENILSDPAQLRDRFLSEEITDHLFETAMGSFDLVAFNIQRGRDHGLPSYNTFRKFCNLPEATEFNSEQFDQTAQGALEKTYKSVDDIDVFVGGMVEQNEKGSVLGPLFNCILGQQFSDLKLGDSFWYETTDSRRGFTEDQLKAIKQVSFSQILCQVFDLNRIQKNPFLHKDKKVRCKKLTGLDLRPWYEH
;
A
#
# COMPACT_ATOMS: atom_id res chain seq x y z
N MET A 1 13.91 -1.61 -32.22
CA MET A 1 14.52 -0.48 -31.48
C MET A 1 13.41 0.35 -30.85
N TRP A 2 12.95 -0.03 -29.66
CA TRP A 2 11.92 0.70 -28.92
C TRP A 2 12.42 0.90 -27.49
N ARG A 3 12.40 2.16 -27.03
CA ARG A 3 12.72 2.57 -25.67
C ARG A 3 11.49 2.34 -24.81
N GLY A 4 11.55 1.41 -23.86
CA GLY A 4 10.52 1.18 -22.86
C GLY A 4 11.19 1.09 -21.49
N GLY A 5 11.12 2.17 -20.73
CA GLY A 5 11.51 2.22 -19.32
C GLY A 5 10.27 2.46 -18.47
N VAL A 6 10.34 2.04 -17.21
CA VAL A 6 9.37 2.28 -16.12
C VAL A 6 8.18 1.31 -16.08
N PHE A 7 8.41 0.15 -15.45
CA PHE A 7 7.35 -0.60 -14.77
C PHE A 7 7.69 -0.61 -13.29
N PHE A 8 7.28 0.43 -12.55
CA PHE A 8 7.02 0.40 -11.10
C PHE A 8 6.26 1.68 -10.73
N GLY A 9 4.97 1.53 -10.38
CA GLY A 9 4.07 2.61 -9.98
C GLY A 9 3.17 3.20 -11.08
N LEU A 10 2.99 2.50 -12.21
CA LEU A 10 2.18 2.98 -13.33
C LEU A 10 1.04 2.00 -13.65
N ALA A 11 -0.08 2.20 -12.95
CA ALA A 11 -1.42 1.95 -13.45
C ALA A 11 -2.21 3.28 -13.27
N CYS A 12 -1.82 4.27 -14.06
CA CYS A 12 -2.60 5.45 -14.48
C CYS A 12 -3.47 6.18 -13.44
N LEU A 13 -2.98 7.32 -12.98
CA LEU A 13 -3.81 8.54 -12.86
C LEU A 13 -3.50 9.38 -14.10
N ILE A 14 -4.44 9.46 -15.06
CA ILE A 14 -4.77 10.61 -15.92
C ILE A 14 -5.97 10.21 -16.80
N PHE A 15 -6.97 11.10 -16.83
CA PHE A 15 -8.06 11.12 -17.80
C PHE A 15 -7.65 11.88 -19.06
N ARG A 16 -8.21 11.42 -20.19
CA ARG A 16 -8.51 12.09 -21.49
C ARG A 16 -7.53 11.96 -22.68
N ALA A 17 -8.07 11.22 -23.65
CA ALA A 17 -8.18 11.56 -25.08
C ALA A 17 -6.93 11.38 -25.96
N GLN A 18 -6.86 10.29 -26.74
CA GLN A 18 -7.28 10.24 -28.16
C GLN A 18 -6.78 8.94 -28.81
N GLY A 19 -7.57 8.46 -29.77
CA GLY A 19 -7.28 7.28 -30.58
C GLY A 19 -6.05 7.45 -31.47
N GLN A 20 -5.47 6.32 -31.84
CA GLN A 20 -4.38 6.19 -32.79
C GLN A 20 -4.78 6.73 -34.17
N PHE A 21 -3.90 7.55 -34.77
CA PHE A 21 -3.66 7.52 -36.21
C PHE A 21 -2.16 7.68 -36.47
N SER A 22 -1.60 6.73 -37.21
CA SER A 22 -0.22 6.72 -37.71
C SER A 22 -0.17 7.46 -39.04
N PHE A 23 0.81 8.34 -39.26
CA PHE A 23 1.23 8.72 -40.61
C PHE A 23 2.76 8.75 -40.71
N PHE A 24 3.29 8.00 -41.67
CA PHE A 24 4.63 8.14 -42.25
C PHE A 24 4.63 9.33 -43.21
N GLY A 25 5.69 10.14 -43.19
CA GLY A 25 5.90 11.21 -44.17
C GLY A 25 7.27 11.86 -44.05
N THR A 26 8.07 11.73 -45.10
CA THR A 26 9.45 12.18 -45.28
C THR A 26 9.59 13.68 -45.55
N GLY A 27 10.69 14.26 -45.06
CA GLY A 27 11.40 15.50 -45.41
C GLY A 27 10.77 16.57 -46.32
N ASN A 28 10.82 17.83 -45.87
CA ASN A 28 11.77 18.83 -46.42
C ASN A 28 11.82 20.11 -45.54
N ARG A 29 13.02 20.66 -45.38
CA ARG A 29 13.27 21.98 -44.79
C ARG A 29 12.95 23.06 -45.83
N ILE A 30 12.10 24.02 -45.47
CA ILE A 30 12.06 25.34 -46.10
C ILE A 30 12.23 26.37 -44.98
N SER A 31 13.22 27.23 -45.17
CA SER A 31 13.57 28.37 -44.32
C SER A 31 12.92 29.60 -44.94
N THR A 32 12.13 30.35 -44.18
CA THR A 32 11.83 31.75 -44.46
C THR A 32 11.77 32.54 -43.15
N ASP A 33 12.51 33.64 -43.13
CA ASP A 33 12.50 34.68 -42.10
C ASP A 33 11.11 35.30 -42.01
N ASP A 34 10.41 35.01 -40.90
CA ASP A 34 9.64 35.95 -40.11
C ASP A 34 8.81 35.15 -39.10
N GLY A 35 9.03 35.44 -37.82
CA GLY A 35 8.46 34.69 -36.71
C GLY A 35 6.96 34.93 -36.58
N THR A 36 6.14 34.03 -37.12
CA THR A 36 4.77 33.74 -36.63
C THR A 36 4.20 32.49 -37.34
N HIS A 37 4.00 31.41 -36.60
CA HIS A 37 3.21 30.26 -37.09
C HIS A 37 1.85 30.25 -36.41
N ILE A 38 0.81 30.57 -37.20
CA ILE A 38 -0.59 30.25 -36.91
C ILE A 38 -0.87 28.91 -37.60
N MET A 39 -1.13 27.84 -36.84
CA MET A 39 -1.67 26.60 -37.39
C MET A 39 -3.18 26.56 -37.13
N SER A 40 -3.94 26.76 -38.20
CA SER A 40 -5.38 26.48 -38.27
C SER A 40 -5.59 24.97 -38.26
N LEU A 41 -6.44 24.45 -37.36
CA LEU A 41 -6.89 23.06 -37.39
C LEU A 41 -8.40 23.02 -37.65
N THR A 42 -8.76 22.75 -38.90
CA THR A 42 -10.11 22.41 -39.33
C THR A 42 -10.37 20.94 -39.03
N MET A 43 -11.25 20.62 -38.07
CA MET A 43 -11.74 19.24 -37.87
C MET A 43 -12.88 18.96 -38.85
N CYS A 44 -12.72 17.94 -39.69
CA CYS A 44 -13.77 17.40 -40.54
C CYS A 44 -14.26 16.07 -39.96
N LEU A 45 -15.59 15.96 -39.79
CA LEU A 45 -16.32 14.74 -39.41
C LEU A 45 -16.79 14.02 -40.67
N ALA A 46 -16.42 12.75 -40.81
CA ALA A 46 -17.08 11.76 -41.66
C ALA A 46 -16.83 10.38 -41.02
N GLN A 47 -17.73 9.41 -40.94
CA GLN A 47 -19.15 9.28 -41.28
C GLN A 47 -19.54 7.94 -40.62
N LEU A 48 -20.55 7.92 -39.75
CA LEU A 48 -21.46 6.79 -39.64
C LEU A 48 -22.71 7.23 -40.41
N SER A 49 -23.07 6.40 -41.38
CA SER A 49 -24.22 6.53 -42.28
C SER A 49 -25.54 6.69 -41.52
N GLY A 50 -26.36 7.66 -41.95
CA GLY A 50 -27.78 7.77 -41.60
C GLY A 50 -28.21 9.19 -41.27
N MET A 51 -28.35 10.04 -42.29
CA MET A 51 -28.95 11.38 -42.18
C MET A 51 -30.45 11.30 -41.88
N ASN A 52 -30.97 12.22 -41.06
CA ASN A 52 -31.84 13.29 -41.57
C ASN A 52 -32.06 14.43 -40.55
N ASP A 53 -32.09 15.63 -41.11
CA ASP A 53 -32.75 16.88 -40.69
C ASP A 53 -32.00 17.97 -39.86
N ASN A 54 -31.59 19.00 -40.61
CA ASN A 54 -31.77 20.44 -40.42
C ASN A 54 -31.40 21.11 -39.09
N TYR A 55 -30.21 21.75 -39.03
CA TYR A 55 -30.03 23.02 -38.31
C TYR A 55 -28.99 23.94 -38.98
N THR A 56 -29.40 25.19 -39.22
CA THR A 56 -28.58 26.32 -39.68
C THR A 56 -27.58 26.78 -38.60
N LEU A 57 -26.30 26.92 -38.96
CA LEU A 57 -25.24 27.49 -38.11
C LEU A 57 -25.39 29.03 -38.02
N ARG A 58 -25.54 29.57 -36.81
CA ARG A 58 -25.29 30.98 -36.51
C ARG A 58 -23.80 31.19 -36.17
N GLU A 59 -23.21 32.24 -36.73
CA GLU A 59 -21.83 32.67 -36.49
C GLU A 59 -21.55 32.90 -34.99
N VAL A 60 -20.49 32.28 -34.47
CA VAL A 60 -19.93 32.58 -33.15
C VAL A 60 -18.71 33.49 -33.35
N LYS A 61 -18.78 34.72 -32.81
CA LYS A 61 -17.66 35.69 -32.83
C LYS A 61 -16.47 35.16 -32.01
N PRO A 62 -15.22 35.41 -32.42
CA PRO A 62 -14.03 34.96 -31.69
C PRO A 62 -13.86 35.75 -30.39
N VAL A 63 -13.74 35.04 -29.27
CA VAL A 63 -13.39 35.62 -27.97
C VAL A 63 -11.88 35.74 -27.87
N ARG A 64 -11.41 36.97 -27.61
CA ARG A 64 -10.00 37.33 -27.39
C ARG A 64 -9.53 36.71 -26.06
N LEU A 65 -8.45 35.93 -26.09
CA LEU A 65 -7.77 35.47 -24.87
C LEU A 65 -6.92 36.62 -24.31
N GLU A 66 -7.33 37.16 -23.17
CA GLU A 66 -6.56 38.14 -22.38
C GLU A 66 -5.37 37.46 -21.67
N PRO A 67 -4.26 38.17 -21.42
CA PRO A 67 -3.07 37.60 -20.79
C PRO A 67 -3.30 37.31 -19.30
N GLU A 68 -2.58 36.33 -18.77
CA GLU A 68 -2.61 35.85 -17.38
C GLU A 68 -2.56 36.99 -16.34
N SER A 69 -3.74 37.46 -15.94
CA SER A 69 -3.91 38.35 -14.79
C SER A 69 -4.29 37.52 -13.57
N LYS A 70 -3.44 37.61 -12.55
CA LYS A 70 -3.65 37.29 -11.13
C LYS A 70 -5.00 36.63 -10.80
N PHE A 71 -5.05 35.29 -10.86
CA PHE A 71 -6.07 34.53 -10.13
C PHE A 71 -5.80 34.68 -8.63
N PHE A 72 -6.38 35.71 -8.01
CA PHE A 72 -6.84 35.61 -6.64
C PHE A 72 -7.85 34.46 -6.61
N ARG A 73 -7.42 33.27 -6.20
CA ARG A 73 -8.34 32.16 -5.96
C ARG A 73 -9.27 32.58 -4.82
N PRO A 74 -10.60 32.51 -4.98
CA PRO A 74 -11.51 32.73 -3.86
C PRO A 74 -11.17 31.73 -2.77
N ALA A 75 -11.33 32.14 -1.50
CA ALA A 75 -11.11 31.28 -0.35
C ALA A 75 -11.82 29.94 -0.59
N VAL A 76 -11.07 28.85 -0.68
CA VAL A 76 -11.63 27.50 -0.78
C VAL A 76 -12.44 27.31 0.49
N HIS A 77 -13.78 27.34 0.39
CA HIS A 77 -14.64 26.91 1.48
C HIS A 77 -14.22 25.47 1.81
N THR A 78 -13.51 25.30 2.93
CA THR A 78 -13.34 23.97 3.53
C THR A 78 -14.74 23.48 3.87
N PRO A 79 -15.23 22.38 3.28
CA PRO A 79 -16.56 21.87 3.57
C PRO A 79 -16.70 21.69 5.08
N SER A 80 -17.70 22.31 5.69
CA SER A 80 -17.97 22.10 7.11
C SER A 80 -18.48 20.68 7.31
N CYS A 81 -18.03 20.01 8.37
CA CYS A 81 -18.70 18.78 8.79
C CYS A 81 -20.12 19.10 9.25
N PRO A 82 -21.12 18.26 8.93
CA PRO A 82 -22.46 18.45 9.44
C PRO A 82 -22.45 18.35 10.97
N ASN A 83 -23.02 19.36 11.65
CA ASN A 83 -23.09 19.41 13.12
C ASN A 83 -23.88 18.24 13.72
N SER A 84 -24.79 17.66 12.94
CA SER A 84 -25.56 16.45 13.28
C SER A 84 -24.72 15.15 13.25
N GLY A 85 -23.46 15.19 12.83
CA GLY A 85 -22.71 13.95 12.55
C GLY A 85 -23.26 13.21 11.34
N ARG A 86 -22.58 12.13 10.93
CA ARG A 86 -22.94 11.32 9.75
C ARG A 86 -23.31 9.90 10.19
N LEU A 87 -24.32 9.31 9.55
CA LEU A 87 -24.67 7.89 9.74
C LEU A 87 -23.61 6.96 9.15
N PHE A 88 -23.02 7.35 8.02
CA PHE A 88 -22.04 6.56 7.28
C PHE A 88 -20.73 7.32 7.08
N ARG A 89 -19.64 6.55 6.95
CA ARG A 89 -18.32 7.07 6.57
C ARG A 89 -18.38 7.68 5.18
N THR A 90 -17.67 8.79 4.96
CA THR A 90 -17.43 9.26 3.60
C THR A 90 -16.53 8.29 2.84
N ALA A 91 -16.50 8.40 1.51
CA ALA A 91 -15.62 7.57 0.68
C ALA A 91 -14.13 7.86 0.91
N ASP A 92 -13.81 9.10 1.26
CA ASP A 92 -12.45 9.60 1.46
C ASP A 92 -12.02 9.70 2.93
N GLY A 93 -12.86 9.29 3.88
CA GLY A 93 -12.59 9.37 5.32
C GLY A 93 -12.71 10.77 5.94
N PHE A 94 -13.06 11.80 5.16
CA PHE A 94 -13.32 13.15 5.66
C PHE A 94 -14.43 13.17 6.74
N CYS A 95 -14.29 14.08 7.71
CA CYS A 95 -15.22 14.25 8.83
C CYS A 95 -15.37 13.05 9.77
N ASN A 96 -14.43 12.09 9.77
CA ASN A 96 -14.35 11.14 10.88
C ASN A 96 -14.12 11.89 12.21
N ASN A 97 -13.21 12.85 12.20
CA ASN A 97 -12.93 13.73 13.33
C ASN A 97 -13.50 15.14 13.08
N ILE A 98 -14.55 15.54 13.81
CA ILE A 98 -15.22 16.83 13.60
C ILE A 98 -14.36 18.06 13.97
N LEU A 99 -13.35 17.91 14.85
CA LEU A 99 -12.45 19.01 15.22
C LEU A 99 -11.26 19.14 14.25
N ARG A 100 -10.90 18.05 13.58
CA ARG A 100 -9.82 17.96 12.59
C ARG A 100 -10.30 17.10 11.41
N PRO A 101 -11.18 17.63 10.54
CA PRO A 101 -11.90 16.85 9.52
C PRO A 101 -11.03 16.02 8.56
N SER A 102 -9.79 16.43 8.32
CA SER A 102 -8.86 15.72 7.43
C SER A 102 -8.02 14.64 8.11
N TRP A 103 -8.11 14.47 9.44
CA TRP A 103 -7.39 13.39 10.11
C TRP A 103 -7.89 12.02 9.64
N GLY A 104 -6.98 11.25 9.04
CA GLY A 104 -7.27 9.96 8.44
C GLY A 104 -7.89 10.01 7.04
N GLN A 105 -8.12 11.20 6.46
CA GLN A 105 -8.62 11.35 5.10
C GLN A 105 -7.60 10.83 4.07
N SER A 106 -8.09 10.33 2.94
CA SER A 106 -7.26 10.05 1.77
C SER A 106 -6.60 11.31 1.22
N LEU A 107 -5.46 11.13 0.53
CA LEU A 107 -4.64 12.21 0.00
C LEU A 107 -4.05 13.16 1.06
N GLU A 108 -4.02 12.75 2.34
CA GLU A 108 -3.37 13.50 3.41
C GLU A 108 -1.95 13.01 3.70
N ARG A 109 -1.21 13.78 4.50
CA ARG A 109 0.16 13.41 4.87
C ARG A 109 0.18 12.24 5.84
N PHE A 110 1.21 11.40 5.73
CA PHE A 110 1.56 10.52 6.84
C PHE A 110 1.85 11.34 8.11
N LYS A 111 1.41 10.87 9.27
CA LYS A 111 1.84 11.45 10.55
C LYS A 111 3.27 11.02 10.87
N ARG A 112 3.89 11.74 11.80
CA ARG A 112 5.24 11.45 12.28
C ARG A 112 5.23 11.27 13.79
N TYR A 113 5.73 10.12 14.25
CA TYR A 113 6.00 9.89 15.68
C TYR A 113 7.27 10.60 16.15
N VAL A 114 8.26 10.71 15.26
CA VAL A 114 9.53 11.42 15.49
C VAL A 114 9.81 12.39 14.34
N LYS A 115 10.61 13.43 14.59
CA LYS A 115 10.98 14.41 13.55
C LYS A 115 11.69 13.71 12.38
N ALA A 116 11.45 14.19 11.16
CA ALA A 116 12.11 13.67 9.97
C ALA A 116 13.63 13.88 10.03
N ASP A 117 14.39 12.92 9.53
CA ASP A 117 15.85 12.99 9.39
C ASP A 117 16.24 13.02 7.90
N TYR A 118 16.39 14.24 7.37
CA TYR A 118 16.94 14.50 6.05
C TYR A 118 18.32 15.11 6.18
N SER A 119 19.22 14.79 5.25
CA SER A 119 20.62 15.27 5.28
C SER A 119 20.78 16.79 5.17
N ASP A 120 19.77 17.48 4.63
CA ASP A 120 19.67 18.94 4.56
C ASP A 120 18.58 19.51 5.50
N GLY A 121 18.01 18.67 6.37
CA GLY A 121 16.88 19.02 7.25
C GLY A 121 15.55 19.25 6.51
N MET A 122 15.53 19.15 5.19
CA MET A 122 14.40 19.58 4.36
C MET A 122 13.82 18.45 3.52
N GLY A 123 14.63 17.68 2.80
CA GLY A 123 14.11 16.64 1.93
C GLY A 123 15.15 15.89 1.13
N ALA A 124 16.45 16.19 1.26
CA ALA A 124 17.51 15.36 0.72
C ALA A 124 17.64 14.09 1.56
N PRO A 125 17.47 12.89 0.97
CA PRO A 125 17.55 11.63 1.70
C PRO A 125 18.83 11.50 2.53
N ARG A 126 18.76 10.71 3.61
CA ARG A 126 19.94 10.37 4.42
C ARG A 126 20.90 9.49 3.61
N ILE A 127 22.14 9.93 3.47
CA ILE A 127 23.16 9.26 2.64
C ILE A 127 24.54 9.17 3.31
N TYR A 128 24.73 9.80 4.48
CA TYR A 128 26.00 9.82 5.20
C TYR A 128 25.86 9.09 6.52
N SER A 129 26.92 8.37 6.88
CA SER A 129 27.05 7.73 8.19
C SER A 129 27.31 8.78 9.29
N CYS A 130 26.79 8.53 10.48
CA CYS A 130 27.04 9.34 11.68
C CYS A 130 28.36 8.98 12.39
N SER A 131 29.06 7.92 11.96
CA SER A 131 30.25 7.41 12.64
C SER A 131 31.36 8.46 12.74
N ARG A 132 31.84 8.72 13.97
CA ARG A 132 32.92 9.70 14.23
C ARG A 132 34.25 9.31 13.59
N SER A 133 34.47 8.01 13.34
CA SER A 133 35.64 7.48 12.61
C SER A 133 35.79 8.10 11.21
N CYS A 134 34.69 8.58 10.64
CA CYS A 134 34.62 9.20 9.31
C CYS A 134 34.99 10.69 9.28
N SER A 135 35.18 11.32 10.43
CA SER A 135 35.55 12.74 10.56
C SER A 135 37.06 12.96 10.71
N ARG A 136 37.86 11.90 10.81
CA ARG A 136 39.32 11.97 10.96
C ARG A 136 39.99 12.13 9.59
N PHE A 137 40.19 13.38 9.16
CA PHE A 137 41.34 13.89 8.39
C PHE A 137 41.08 15.39 8.13
N LEU A 138 41.35 16.22 9.15
CA LEU A 138 41.44 17.68 9.02
C LEU A 138 42.80 18.03 8.39
N ASN A 139 42.92 17.87 7.07
CA ASN A 139 43.83 18.72 6.34
C ASN A 139 43.07 20.03 6.07
N ILE A 140 43.56 21.14 6.64
CA ILE A 140 42.95 22.49 6.68
C ILE A 140 42.50 23.02 5.30
N ARG A 141 42.92 22.37 4.20
CA ARG A 141 42.56 22.70 2.81
C ARG A 141 41.51 21.80 2.14
N ARG A 142 40.97 20.76 2.79
CA ARG A 142 39.98 19.84 2.18
C ARG A 142 38.77 19.58 3.10
N ARG A 143 37.55 19.70 2.54
CA ARG A 143 36.29 19.38 3.25
C ARG A 143 36.35 17.96 3.85
N PRO A 144 35.85 17.74 5.08
CA PRO A 144 35.90 16.44 5.74
C PRO A 144 35.23 15.37 4.86
N LYS A 145 35.93 14.25 4.67
CA LYS A 145 35.50 13.14 3.81
C LYS A 145 34.43 12.31 4.55
N ARG A 146 33.17 12.78 4.52
CA ARG A 146 32.04 12.05 5.10
C ARG A 146 31.92 10.65 4.49
N CYS A 147 31.75 9.63 5.32
CA CYS A 147 31.43 8.29 4.85
C CYS A 147 29.99 8.23 4.38
N GLU A 148 29.76 7.49 3.30
CA GLU A 148 28.41 7.18 2.83
C GLU A 148 27.83 6.01 3.61
N LEU A 149 26.49 6.00 3.76
CA LEU A 149 25.78 4.81 4.24
C LEU A 149 25.93 3.66 3.23
N PRO A 150 25.87 2.39 3.69
CA PRO A 150 25.87 1.27 2.77
C PRO A 150 24.69 1.38 1.78
N SER A 151 24.92 0.95 0.53
CA SER A 151 23.83 0.87 -0.45
C SER A 151 22.73 -0.06 0.07
N ALA A 152 21.47 0.28 -0.20
CA ALA A 152 20.33 -0.56 0.20
C ALA A 152 20.44 -2.00 -0.34
N ARG A 153 21.00 -2.20 -1.54
CA ARG A 153 21.27 -3.53 -2.09
C ARG A 153 22.37 -4.28 -1.33
N THR A 154 23.42 -3.57 -0.91
CA THR A 154 24.49 -4.16 -0.08
C THR A 154 23.93 -4.62 1.27
N VAL A 155 23.05 -3.82 1.88
CA VAL A 155 22.36 -4.18 3.12
C VAL A 155 21.48 -5.41 2.91
N SER A 156 20.68 -5.42 1.83
CA SER A 156 19.84 -6.57 1.44
C SER A 156 20.64 -7.88 1.39
N ILE A 157 21.73 -7.92 0.62
CA ILE A 157 22.52 -9.15 0.47
C ILE A 157 23.21 -9.58 1.76
N ASN A 158 23.79 -8.63 2.50
CA ASN A 158 24.61 -8.97 3.66
C ASN A 158 23.75 -9.39 4.87
N ILE A 159 22.63 -8.70 5.10
CA ILE A 159 21.81 -8.84 6.31
C ILE A 159 20.52 -9.61 6.06
N HIS A 160 20.04 -9.66 4.83
CA HIS A 160 18.81 -10.35 4.47
C HIS A 160 19.00 -11.36 3.31
N PRO A 161 20.01 -12.26 3.38
CA PRO A 161 20.18 -13.25 2.33
C PRO A 161 18.98 -14.21 2.29
N PRO A 162 18.73 -14.88 1.16
CA PRO A 162 17.68 -15.89 1.09
C PRO A 162 18.04 -17.11 1.96
N LYS A 163 17.07 -17.54 2.77
CA LYS A 163 17.10 -18.79 3.52
C LYS A 163 15.67 -19.32 3.57
N PRO A 164 15.36 -20.44 2.89
CA PRO A 164 14.04 -21.05 2.98
C PRO A 164 13.86 -21.63 4.38
N ASP A 165 12.93 -21.08 5.14
CA ASP A 165 12.52 -21.56 6.46
C ASP A 165 11.03 -21.25 6.65
N THR A 166 10.28 -22.11 7.33
CA THR A 166 8.82 -22.01 7.43
C THR A 166 8.36 -22.07 8.87
N GLY A 167 7.35 -21.26 9.21
CA GLY A 167 6.78 -21.20 10.56
C GLY A 167 5.49 -21.98 10.73
N GLU A 168 4.80 -21.74 11.85
CA GLU A 168 3.49 -22.32 12.17
C GLU A 168 2.33 -21.62 11.42
N HIS A 169 2.56 -20.42 10.93
CA HIS A 169 1.56 -19.63 10.23
C HIS A 169 1.33 -20.12 8.79
N SER A 170 0.09 -20.00 8.33
CA SER A 170 -0.25 -20.18 6.92
C SER A 170 0.11 -18.95 6.11
N VAL A 171 0.18 -19.12 4.79
CA VAL A 171 0.29 -18.02 3.83
C VAL A 171 -0.87 -17.00 3.99
N MET A 172 -2.01 -17.40 4.57
CA MET A 172 -3.11 -16.49 4.89
C MET A 172 -2.69 -15.36 5.85
N LEU A 173 -1.77 -15.59 6.79
CA LEU A 173 -1.28 -14.52 7.67
C LEU A 173 -0.58 -13.43 6.84
N MET A 174 0.31 -13.84 5.93
CA MET A 174 0.97 -12.94 4.98
C MET A 174 -0.07 -12.20 4.13
N GLN A 175 -1.04 -12.95 3.62
CA GLN A 175 -2.00 -12.41 2.68
C GLN A 175 -2.99 -11.41 3.32
N TRP A 176 -3.44 -11.68 4.54
CA TRP A 176 -4.28 -10.75 5.30
C TRP A 176 -3.50 -9.50 5.70
N GLY A 177 -2.25 -9.65 6.13
CA GLY A 177 -1.36 -8.52 6.42
C GLY A 177 -1.21 -7.59 5.22
N GLN A 178 -1.03 -8.14 4.02
CA GLN A 178 -0.99 -7.37 2.78
C GLN A 178 -2.34 -6.74 2.43
N PHE A 179 -3.44 -7.50 2.53
CA PHE A 179 -4.79 -6.98 2.25
C PHE A 179 -5.14 -5.80 3.16
N LEU A 180 -4.77 -5.89 4.44
CA LEU A 180 -4.92 -4.83 5.43
C LEU A 180 -3.98 -3.64 5.18
N ASP A 181 -2.71 -3.87 4.83
CA ASP A 181 -1.80 -2.77 4.43
C ASP A 181 -2.42 -1.95 3.28
N HIS A 182 -3.05 -2.65 2.34
CA HIS A 182 -3.70 -2.05 1.20
C HIS A 182 -5.02 -1.33 1.51
N ASP A 183 -5.58 -1.50 2.71
CA ASP A 183 -6.68 -0.67 3.23
C ASP A 183 -6.14 0.61 3.90
N LEU A 184 -4.93 0.56 4.44
CA LEU A 184 -4.40 1.61 5.31
C LEU A 184 -3.46 2.59 4.60
N THR A 185 -2.65 2.10 3.67
CA THR A 185 -1.52 2.87 3.15
C THR A 185 -1.18 2.60 1.69
N ALA A 186 -1.01 3.69 0.94
CA ALA A 186 -0.31 3.72 -0.34
C ALA A 186 0.45 5.03 -0.47
N ALA A 187 1.78 4.98 -0.43
CA ALA A 187 2.60 6.18 -0.61
C ALA A 187 2.58 6.62 -2.07
N ALA A 188 2.05 7.80 -2.36
CA ALA A 188 2.04 8.37 -3.70
C ALA A 188 3.45 8.38 -4.31
N ILE A 189 3.61 8.00 -5.58
CA ILE A 189 4.89 8.05 -6.31
C ILE A 189 4.90 9.29 -7.22
N GLN A 190 6.06 9.92 -7.40
CA GLN A 190 6.18 11.00 -8.38
C GLN A 190 6.04 10.44 -9.79
N GLN A 191 5.08 10.92 -10.57
CA GLN A 191 4.88 10.46 -11.94
C GLN A 191 6.12 10.78 -12.80
N PRO A 192 6.54 9.85 -13.67
CA PRO A 192 7.44 10.20 -14.76
C PRO A 192 6.69 11.10 -15.74
N GLU A 193 7.25 12.27 -16.09
CA GLU A 193 6.76 13.03 -17.24
C GLU A 193 7.06 12.22 -18.51
N GLU A 194 6.21 12.35 -19.54
CA GLU A 194 6.43 11.72 -20.84
C GLU A 194 7.84 12.07 -21.38
N GLY A 195 8.59 11.07 -21.82
CA GLY A 195 9.94 11.24 -22.36
C GLY A 195 11.08 11.29 -21.32
N VAL A 196 10.81 11.16 -20.03
CA VAL A 196 11.87 11.15 -19.00
C VAL A 196 12.59 9.80 -18.90
N SER A 197 13.93 9.85 -18.99
CA SER A 197 14.82 8.69 -18.80
C SER A 197 14.67 8.05 -17.40
N PRO A 198 14.83 6.71 -17.28
CA PRO A 198 14.94 6.04 -15.98
C PRO A 198 15.97 6.74 -15.06
N CYS A 199 15.71 6.68 -13.75
CA CYS A 199 16.60 7.24 -12.73
C CYS A 199 17.94 6.48 -12.66
N CYS A 200 17.93 5.20 -12.99
CA CYS A 200 19.12 4.39 -13.18
C CYS A 200 19.60 4.45 -14.65
N ASP A 201 20.72 5.15 -14.89
CA ASP A 201 21.40 5.18 -16.19
C ASP A 201 22.72 4.38 -16.12
N ASN A 202 22.68 3.13 -16.62
CA ASN A 202 23.82 2.22 -16.64
C ASN A 202 25.01 2.73 -17.48
N ARG A 203 24.79 3.62 -18.45
CA ARG A 203 25.86 4.15 -19.33
C ARG A 203 26.68 5.21 -18.61
N ARG A 204 26.05 6.07 -17.81
CA ARG A 204 26.71 7.19 -17.11
C ARG A 204 27.04 6.91 -15.64
N ALA A 205 26.60 5.77 -15.11
CA ALA A 205 26.86 5.42 -13.73
C ALA A 205 28.35 5.18 -13.44
N LYS A 206 28.95 6.02 -12.58
CA LYS A 206 30.25 5.79 -11.93
C LYS A 206 30.02 4.95 -10.66
N LYS A 207 30.85 3.91 -10.43
CA LYS A 207 30.74 2.99 -9.29
C LYS A 207 30.67 3.76 -7.96
N GLY A 208 29.70 3.42 -7.11
CA GLY A 208 29.64 3.86 -5.71
C GLY A 208 29.20 5.30 -5.42
N LYS A 209 28.92 6.17 -6.41
CA LYS A 209 28.47 7.56 -6.15
C LYS A 209 27.07 7.88 -6.70
N LEU A 210 26.32 6.85 -7.08
CA LEU A 210 25.22 7.03 -8.04
C LEU A 210 23.97 7.70 -7.46
N HIS A 211 23.58 7.37 -6.23
CA HIS A 211 22.39 7.96 -5.60
C HIS A 211 22.50 9.49 -5.46
N ARG A 212 23.73 10.01 -5.22
CA ARG A 212 24.00 11.45 -5.14
C ARG A 212 23.93 12.11 -6.52
N HIS A 213 24.41 11.44 -7.55
CA HIS A 213 24.41 11.97 -8.91
C HIS A 213 23.01 11.98 -9.54
N SER A 214 22.23 10.91 -9.37
CA SER A 214 20.85 10.84 -9.87
C SER A 214 19.98 11.89 -9.19
N PHE A 215 20.06 12.03 -7.86
CA PHE A 215 19.30 13.04 -7.10
C PHE A 215 19.72 14.48 -7.42
N LYS A 216 21.01 14.74 -7.68
CA LYS A 216 21.48 16.07 -8.09
C LYS A 216 20.94 16.47 -9.47
N LYS A 217 20.90 15.53 -10.40
CA LYS A 217 20.42 15.76 -11.77
C LYS A 217 18.89 15.88 -11.82
N ASN A 218 18.20 15.03 -11.08
CA ASN A 218 16.75 15.01 -10.99
C ASN A 218 16.32 14.74 -9.55
N LYS A 219 15.68 15.72 -8.91
CA LYS A 219 15.22 15.64 -7.51
C LYS A 219 14.17 14.55 -7.27
N ARG A 220 13.56 14.01 -8.33
CA ARG A 220 12.63 12.87 -8.30
C ARG A 220 13.34 11.53 -8.19
N CYS A 221 14.61 11.47 -8.56
CA CYS A 221 15.39 10.24 -8.64
C CYS A 221 16.20 9.98 -7.37
N PHE A 222 16.20 8.72 -6.93
CA PHE A 222 17.06 8.25 -5.84
C PHE A 222 17.45 6.78 -6.06
N SER A 223 18.02 6.50 -7.24
CA SER A 223 18.47 5.18 -7.69
C SER A 223 19.29 4.41 -6.64
N ILE A 224 19.11 3.10 -6.55
CA ILE A 224 19.84 2.22 -5.62
C ILE A 224 21.16 1.78 -6.28
N PRO A 225 22.34 2.17 -5.77
CA PRO A 225 23.61 1.76 -6.37
C PRO A 225 23.87 0.26 -6.17
N ILE A 226 24.34 -0.42 -7.21
CA ILE A 226 24.92 -1.76 -7.07
C ILE A 226 26.44 -1.56 -6.96
N VAL A 227 26.95 -1.71 -5.75
CA VAL A 227 28.40 -1.69 -5.49
C VAL A 227 28.91 -3.09 -5.80
N GLN A 228 30.04 -3.22 -6.49
CA GLN A 228 30.66 -4.52 -6.75
C GLN A 228 31.00 -5.19 -5.42
N ASN A 229 30.07 -5.99 -4.95
CA ASN A 229 30.21 -6.92 -3.85
C ASN A 229 30.38 -8.29 -4.52
N PRO A 230 31.44 -9.05 -4.24
CA PRO A 230 31.59 -10.42 -4.77
C PRO A 230 30.39 -11.34 -4.48
N ALA A 231 29.57 -10.98 -3.48
CA ALA A 231 28.32 -11.65 -3.15
C ALA A 231 27.13 -11.25 -4.05
N ASP A 232 27.13 -10.08 -4.70
CA ASP A 232 26.07 -9.70 -5.66
C ASP A 232 26.41 -10.26 -7.05
N ARG A 233 26.00 -11.52 -7.28
CA ARG A 233 26.22 -12.21 -8.57
C ARG A 233 25.04 -12.08 -9.51
N PHE A 234 23.91 -11.56 -9.02
CA PHE A 234 22.65 -11.54 -9.76
C PHE A 234 22.56 -10.31 -10.67
N PHE A 235 22.58 -9.10 -10.10
CA PHE A 235 22.40 -7.89 -10.89
C PHE A 235 23.69 -7.49 -11.61
N LYS A 236 23.66 -7.54 -12.94
CA LYS A 236 24.75 -7.06 -13.81
C LYS A 236 24.73 -5.54 -14.02
N SER A 237 23.63 -4.87 -13.67
CA SER A 237 23.49 -3.41 -13.77
C SER A 237 24.32 -2.70 -12.69
N LYS A 238 24.55 -1.39 -12.88
CA LYS A 238 25.26 -0.57 -11.88
C LYS A 238 24.31 0.01 -10.83
N CYS A 239 23.01 -0.13 -11.05
CA CYS A 239 21.96 0.31 -10.14
C CYS A 239 20.62 -0.37 -10.41
N LEU A 240 19.74 -0.24 -9.44
CA LEU A 240 18.29 -0.43 -9.60
C LEU A 240 17.62 0.93 -9.73
N ASP A 241 16.58 0.98 -10.57
CA ASP A 241 15.77 2.18 -10.76
C ASP A 241 14.94 2.47 -9.51
N PHE A 242 14.86 3.74 -9.10
CA PHE A 242 14.09 4.13 -7.93
C PHE A 242 13.63 5.59 -8.00
N ILE A 243 12.31 5.76 -7.94
CA ILE A 243 11.63 7.06 -7.95
C ILE A 243 11.12 7.38 -6.54
N ARG A 244 11.39 8.61 -6.11
CA ARG A 244 10.97 9.11 -4.79
C ARG A 244 9.45 9.25 -4.70
N SER A 245 8.90 9.05 -3.50
CA SER A 245 7.46 9.25 -3.24
C SER A 245 7.08 10.72 -3.40
N ARG A 246 5.88 11.00 -3.92
CA ARG A 246 5.32 12.35 -4.01
C ARG A 246 5.20 12.95 -2.62
N ALA A 247 5.62 14.20 -2.51
CA ALA A 247 5.48 14.98 -1.30
C ALA A 247 4.28 15.91 -1.43
N ILE A 248 3.59 16.17 -0.32
CA ILE A 248 2.56 17.22 -0.28
C ILE A 248 3.27 18.56 -0.42
N SER A 249 2.86 19.34 -1.42
CA SER A 249 3.36 20.70 -1.59
C SER A 249 2.88 21.54 -0.40
N PRO A 250 3.77 22.17 0.38
CA PRO A 250 3.32 23.03 1.46
C PRO A 250 2.62 24.26 0.86
N ARG A 251 1.28 24.28 0.92
CA ARG A 251 0.45 25.38 0.38
C ARG A 251 0.84 26.77 0.91
N ILE A 252 1.46 26.82 2.09
CA ILE A 252 1.65 28.08 2.85
C ILE A 252 3.12 28.29 3.30
N ASN A 253 3.96 27.25 3.42
CA ASN A 253 5.31 27.44 3.98
C ASN A 253 6.37 26.46 3.44
N ARG A 254 7.21 26.95 2.51
CA ARG A 254 8.33 26.20 1.89
C ARG A 254 9.45 25.80 2.88
N ARG A 255 9.38 26.19 4.16
CA ARG A 255 10.38 25.91 5.20
C ARG A 255 10.11 24.66 6.03
N LYS A 256 9.08 23.86 5.72
CA LYS A 256 8.83 22.59 6.41
C LYS A 256 9.54 21.42 5.74
N PRO A 257 10.01 20.42 6.50
CA PRO A 257 10.52 19.18 5.94
C PRO A 257 9.50 18.49 5.03
N ARG A 258 10.01 17.72 4.08
CA ARG A 258 9.25 16.97 3.08
C ARG A 258 8.37 15.92 3.76
N GLU A 259 7.07 16.00 3.51
CA GLU A 259 6.07 15.03 3.96
C GLU A 259 5.45 14.29 2.79
N GLN A 260 5.41 12.97 2.87
CA GLN A 260 4.82 12.10 1.87
C GLN A 260 3.31 11.98 2.07
N GLN A 261 2.61 11.73 0.97
CA GLN A 261 1.16 11.61 0.92
C GLN A 261 0.74 10.14 1.00
N ASN A 262 -0.25 9.85 1.82
CA ASN A 262 -1.03 8.61 1.75
C ASN A 262 -2.15 8.81 0.72
N LEU A 263 -2.27 7.90 -0.25
CA LEU A 263 -3.36 7.93 -1.24
C LEU A 263 -4.68 7.39 -0.68
N LEU A 264 -4.63 6.62 0.40
CA LEU A 264 -5.78 5.92 0.96
C LEU A 264 -6.30 6.58 2.23
N THR A 265 -7.54 6.21 2.61
CA THR A 265 -8.03 6.45 3.96
C THR A 265 -7.12 5.76 4.97
N SER A 266 -7.03 6.28 6.19
CA SER A 266 -6.20 5.65 7.22
C SER A 266 -6.96 4.61 8.03
N PHE A 267 -8.28 4.54 7.92
CA PHE A 267 -9.12 3.68 8.77
C PHE A 267 -9.12 2.24 8.26
N VAL A 268 -9.38 1.28 9.15
CA VAL A 268 -9.78 -0.06 8.72
C VAL A 268 -11.25 0.03 8.29
N ASP A 269 -11.49 0.42 7.04
CA ASP A 269 -12.81 0.72 6.52
C ASP A 269 -13.14 0.03 5.18
N ALA A 270 -12.31 -0.94 4.78
CA ALA A 270 -12.45 -1.70 3.55
C ALA A 270 -12.35 -0.83 2.28
N SER A 271 -11.60 0.27 2.33
CA SER A 271 -11.27 1.10 1.16
C SER A 271 -10.54 0.31 0.07
N ASN A 272 -9.82 -0.75 0.41
CA ASN A 272 -9.27 -1.69 -0.56
C ASN A 272 -10.36 -2.45 -1.38
N VAL A 273 -11.58 -2.55 -0.86
CA VAL A 273 -12.75 -3.11 -1.55
C VAL A 273 -13.57 -2.01 -2.24
N TYR A 274 -13.79 -0.88 -1.55
CA TYR A 274 -14.75 0.15 -1.98
C TYR A 274 -14.12 1.37 -2.68
N GLY A 275 -12.81 1.56 -2.57
CA GLY A 275 -12.10 2.77 -2.99
C GLY A 275 -12.01 3.82 -1.88
N SER A 276 -11.03 4.71 -2.02
CA SER A 276 -10.75 5.82 -1.08
C SER A 276 -11.25 7.19 -1.55
N ASP A 277 -12.17 7.20 -2.51
CA ASP A 277 -12.86 8.38 -3.02
C ASP A 277 -14.22 8.01 -3.64
N GLN A 278 -15.05 9.04 -3.85
CA GLN A 278 -16.42 8.86 -4.33
C GLN A 278 -16.46 8.32 -5.77
N GLU A 279 -15.52 8.74 -6.62
CA GLU A 279 -15.44 8.29 -8.02
C GLU A 279 -15.21 6.78 -8.09
N SER A 280 -14.31 6.26 -7.26
CA SER A 280 -14.01 4.83 -7.14
C SER A 280 -15.22 4.05 -6.63
N GLN A 281 -15.92 4.55 -5.60
CA GLN A 281 -17.14 3.90 -5.11
C GLN A 281 -18.22 3.80 -6.18
N ASP A 282 -18.52 4.90 -6.89
CA ASP A 282 -19.53 4.92 -7.93
C ASP A 282 -19.12 4.06 -9.15
N ARG A 283 -17.82 4.01 -9.45
CA ARG A 283 -17.26 3.12 -10.49
C ARG A 283 -17.42 1.65 -10.13
N LEU A 284 -17.27 1.26 -8.87
CA LEU A 284 -17.26 -0.14 -8.43
C LEU A 284 -18.63 -0.71 -8.05
N ARG A 285 -19.63 0.13 -7.78
CA ARG A 285 -20.98 -0.30 -7.36
C ARG A 285 -22.02 -0.26 -8.49
N ARG A 286 -23.13 -0.96 -8.29
CA ARG A 286 -24.35 -0.94 -9.11
C ARG A 286 -25.44 -0.14 -8.40
N ALA A 287 -26.40 0.36 -9.15
CA ALA A 287 -27.53 1.14 -8.62
C ALA A 287 -28.45 0.35 -7.67
N ASN A 288 -28.37 -0.98 -7.65
CA ASN A 288 -29.13 -1.85 -6.75
C ASN A 288 -28.40 -2.17 -5.44
N GLY A 289 -27.33 -1.44 -5.12
CA GLY A 289 -26.54 -1.59 -3.91
C GLY A 289 -25.41 -2.62 -4.00
N ARG A 290 -25.41 -3.50 -5.01
CA ARG A 290 -24.35 -4.51 -5.18
C ARG A 290 -23.03 -3.92 -5.68
N MET A 291 -21.94 -4.59 -5.38
CA MET A 291 -20.67 -4.41 -6.07
C MET A 291 -20.72 -5.03 -7.47
N LYS A 292 -20.07 -4.39 -8.45
CA LYS A 292 -19.92 -4.93 -9.81
C LYS A 292 -19.07 -6.19 -9.77
N THR A 293 -19.49 -7.20 -10.52
CA THR A 293 -18.74 -8.44 -10.76
C THR A 293 -18.68 -8.73 -12.26
N SER A 294 -17.72 -9.57 -12.64
CA SER A 294 -17.67 -10.22 -13.95
C SER A 294 -18.21 -11.66 -13.83
N ASN A 295 -18.04 -12.48 -14.87
CA ASN A 295 -18.50 -13.88 -14.88
C ASN A 295 -17.94 -14.67 -13.68
N ASN A 296 -18.74 -15.61 -13.16
CA ASN A 296 -18.42 -16.43 -11.97
C ASN A 296 -18.19 -15.60 -10.69
N ASP A 297 -18.83 -14.43 -10.58
CA ASP A 297 -18.67 -13.51 -9.46
C ASP A 297 -17.21 -13.19 -9.11
N LEU A 298 -16.38 -13.09 -10.16
CA LEU A 298 -15.04 -12.52 -10.06
C LEU A 298 -15.13 -10.99 -10.04
N LEU A 299 -14.03 -10.35 -9.68
CA LEU A 299 -13.91 -8.89 -9.73
C LEU A 299 -14.21 -8.34 -11.14
N PRO A 300 -14.67 -7.09 -11.27
CA PRO A 300 -15.00 -6.49 -12.55
C PRO A 300 -13.76 -6.27 -13.42
N LYS A 301 -13.96 -6.05 -14.73
CA LYS A 301 -12.88 -5.72 -15.65
C LYS A 301 -12.32 -4.33 -15.36
N GLY A 302 -11.01 -4.27 -15.13
CA GLY A 302 -10.20 -3.05 -15.00
C GLY A 302 -9.54 -2.63 -16.30
N ARG A 303 -8.50 -1.81 -16.20
CA ARG A 303 -7.84 -1.21 -17.36
C ARG A 303 -6.75 -2.12 -17.91
N ASP A 304 -6.46 -1.91 -19.19
CA ASP A 304 -5.37 -2.60 -19.85
C ASP A 304 -4.04 -2.03 -19.38
N GLY A 305 -3.09 -2.92 -19.04
CA GLY A 305 -1.77 -2.54 -18.53
C GLY A 305 -1.60 -2.63 -17.00
N ASP A 306 -2.70 -2.77 -16.26
CA ASP A 306 -2.66 -2.89 -14.78
C ASP A 306 -2.04 -4.22 -14.31
N CYS A 307 -1.91 -5.20 -15.22
CA CYS A 307 -1.43 -6.55 -14.92
C CYS A 307 -0.75 -7.22 -16.12
N ILE A 308 -0.11 -8.37 -15.88
CA ILE A 308 0.44 -9.25 -16.91
C ILE A 308 -0.71 -10.10 -17.47
N ARG A 309 -1.33 -9.65 -18.57
CA ARG A 309 -2.49 -10.30 -19.21
C ARG A 309 -2.20 -11.62 -19.94
N LYS A 310 -1.02 -12.24 -19.76
CA LYS A 310 -0.66 -13.47 -20.48
C LYS A 310 -1.64 -14.59 -20.11
N ASN A 311 -2.47 -15.02 -21.07
CA ASN A 311 -3.55 -16.01 -20.91
C ASN A 311 -4.70 -15.60 -19.95
N ALA A 312 -4.82 -14.32 -19.62
CA ALA A 312 -5.93 -13.81 -18.82
C ALA A 312 -6.87 -12.95 -19.69
N PRO A 313 -8.21 -13.11 -19.59
CA PRO A 313 -9.14 -12.30 -20.36
C PRO A 313 -8.96 -10.78 -20.14
N PHE A 314 -8.72 -10.36 -18.91
CA PHE A 314 -8.52 -8.95 -18.53
C PHE A 314 -7.80 -8.82 -17.18
N CYS A 315 -7.37 -7.60 -16.84
CA CYS A 315 -6.98 -7.23 -15.48
C CYS A 315 -8.21 -6.89 -14.65
N PHE A 316 -8.26 -7.31 -13.38
CA PHE A 316 -9.35 -6.96 -12.46
C PHE A 316 -9.32 -5.50 -11.99
N ASP A 317 -10.49 -4.94 -11.69
CA ASP A 317 -10.67 -3.67 -11.00
C ASP A 317 -11.10 -3.90 -9.54
N ALA A 318 -10.67 -3.02 -8.63
CA ALA A 318 -10.97 -3.09 -7.20
C ALA A 318 -10.85 -1.69 -6.56
N GLY A 319 -11.12 -1.60 -5.25
CA GLY A 319 -10.92 -0.37 -4.48
C GLY A 319 -9.46 0.06 -4.36
N ASP A 320 -8.53 -0.90 -4.42
CA ASP A 320 -7.08 -0.65 -4.45
C ASP A 320 -6.45 -1.19 -5.75
N GLU A 321 -5.59 -0.39 -6.37
CA GLU A 321 -4.97 -0.70 -7.67
C GLU A 321 -3.98 -1.87 -7.63
N ARG A 322 -3.49 -2.25 -6.44
CA ARG A 322 -2.48 -3.31 -6.27
C ARG A 322 -3.10 -4.70 -6.13
N VAL A 323 -4.37 -4.86 -6.50
CA VAL A 323 -5.14 -6.11 -6.38
C VAL A 323 -4.45 -7.33 -7.00
N HIS A 324 -3.62 -7.17 -8.04
CA HIS A 324 -2.92 -8.29 -8.72
C HIS A 324 -1.56 -8.62 -8.15
N VAL A 325 -1.07 -7.91 -7.11
CA VAL A 325 0.30 -8.11 -6.62
C VAL A 325 0.53 -9.58 -6.30
N PHE A 326 -0.41 -10.30 -5.68
CA PHE A 326 -0.31 -11.74 -5.47
C PHE A 326 -1.70 -12.38 -5.66
N PRO A 327 -1.82 -13.63 -6.17
CA PRO A 327 -3.12 -14.23 -6.41
C PRO A 327 -3.95 -14.40 -5.13
N GLY A 328 -3.30 -14.69 -3.99
CA GLY A 328 -3.99 -14.70 -2.69
C GLY A 328 -4.68 -13.36 -2.38
N LEU A 329 -4.07 -12.23 -2.79
CA LEU A 329 -4.62 -10.89 -2.58
C LEU A 329 -5.89 -10.71 -3.38
N THR A 330 -5.84 -11.03 -4.68
CA THR A 330 -7.01 -10.98 -5.57
C THR A 330 -8.12 -11.89 -5.06
N ALA A 331 -7.79 -13.06 -4.49
CA ALA A 331 -8.75 -13.95 -3.86
C ALA A 331 -9.44 -13.27 -2.66
N LEU A 332 -8.71 -12.57 -1.79
CA LEU A 332 -9.33 -11.83 -0.67
C LEU A 332 -10.21 -10.66 -1.14
N HIS A 333 -9.80 -9.89 -2.14
CA HIS A 333 -10.68 -8.87 -2.74
C HIS A 333 -11.97 -9.52 -3.29
N THR A 334 -11.85 -10.66 -3.98
CA THR A 334 -12.99 -11.42 -4.50
C THR A 334 -13.91 -11.90 -3.37
N ALA A 335 -13.32 -12.40 -2.26
CA ALA A 335 -14.07 -12.86 -1.10
C ALA A 335 -14.96 -11.77 -0.52
N PHE A 336 -14.44 -10.57 -0.29
CA PHE A 336 -15.21 -9.48 0.31
C PHE A 336 -16.22 -8.85 -0.67
N VAL A 337 -15.95 -8.84 -1.98
CA VAL A 337 -16.96 -8.44 -2.98
C VAL A 337 -18.12 -9.44 -3.03
N ARG A 338 -17.83 -10.75 -3.00
CA ARG A 338 -18.86 -11.80 -2.93
C ARG A 338 -19.67 -11.70 -1.64
N TYR A 339 -18.99 -11.49 -0.51
CA TYR A 339 -19.65 -11.38 0.79
C TYR A 339 -20.53 -10.13 0.91
N HIS A 340 -20.08 -8.99 0.37
CA HIS A 340 -20.91 -7.80 0.22
C HIS A 340 -22.20 -8.11 -0.56
N ASN A 341 -22.06 -8.73 -1.74
CA ASN A 341 -23.22 -9.02 -2.57
C ASN A 341 -24.19 -10.00 -1.92
N TYR A 342 -23.69 -10.99 -1.16
CA TYR A 342 -24.52 -11.88 -0.35
C TYR A 342 -25.36 -11.10 0.68
N ILE A 343 -24.74 -10.17 1.41
CA ILE A 343 -25.45 -9.37 2.43
C ILE A 343 -26.48 -8.44 1.78
N VAL A 344 -26.14 -7.81 0.64
CA VAL A 344 -27.08 -6.94 -0.09
C VAL A 344 -28.32 -7.72 -0.53
N ASP A 345 -28.16 -8.94 -1.02
CA ASP A 345 -29.29 -9.76 -1.48
C ASP A 345 -30.24 -10.11 -0.34
N ASP A 346 -29.69 -10.52 0.81
CA ASP A 346 -30.47 -10.86 2.00
C ASP A 346 -31.19 -9.63 2.58
N LEU A 347 -30.48 -8.50 2.73
CA LEU A 347 -31.06 -7.25 3.21
C LEU A 347 -32.14 -6.73 2.28
N LYS A 348 -31.97 -6.83 0.96
CA LYS A 348 -32.97 -6.42 -0.02
C LYS A 348 -34.23 -7.28 0.05
N GLN A 349 -34.08 -8.58 0.29
CA GLN A 349 -35.21 -9.49 0.43
C GLN A 349 -36.07 -9.14 1.65
N HIS A 350 -35.45 -8.75 2.76
CA HIS A 350 -36.15 -8.50 4.02
C HIS A 350 -36.46 -7.03 4.29
N ASN A 351 -35.88 -6.11 3.54
CA ASN A 351 -36.14 -4.66 3.60
C ASN A 351 -36.54 -4.12 2.21
N PRO A 352 -37.74 -4.44 1.69
CA PRO A 352 -38.14 -4.07 0.33
C PRO A 352 -38.22 -2.55 0.09
N GLY A 353 -38.32 -1.76 1.16
CA GLY A 353 -38.32 -0.28 1.09
C GLY A 353 -36.93 0.35 0.96
N TRP A 354 -35.84 -0.41 1.11
CA TRP A 354 -34.49 0.13 1.00
C TRP A 354 -34.08 0.32 -0.45
N ASP A 355 -33.60 1.52 -0.78
CA ASP A 355 -32.98 1.80 -2.06
C ASP A 355 -31.55 1.24 -2.14
N GLY A 356 -30.95 1.31 -3.34
CA GLY A 356 -29.60 0.81 -3.56
C GLY A 356 -28.52 1.55 -2.78
N ASP A 357 -28.70 2.83 -2.48
CA ASP A 357 -27.73 3.61 -1.71
C ASP A 357 -27.73 3.18 -0.24
N ARG A 358 -28.92 2.98 0.35
CA ARG A 358 -29.09 2.44 1.69
C ARG A 358 -28.50 1.03 1.80
N LEU A 359 -28.85 0.13 0.87
CA LEU A 359 -28.31 -1.23 0.82
C LEU A 359 -26.77 -1.25 0.76
N PHE A 360 -26.19 -0.42 -0.11
CA PHE A 360 -24.74 -0.30 -0.26
C PHE A 360 -24.08 0.21 1.02
N GLN A 361 -24.58 1.30 1.61
CA GLN A 361 -23.94 1.94 2.76
C GLN A 361 -24.07 1.10 4.04
N GLU A 362 -25.22 0.45 4.28
CA GLU A 362 -25.38 -0.48 5.41
C GLU A 362 -24.47 -1.70 5.25
N THR A 363 -24.42 -2.29 4.05
CA THR A 363 -23.53 -3.43 3.80
C THR A 363 -22.07 -3.04 3.92
N ARG A 364 -21.67 -1.87 3.39
CA ARG A 364 -20.31 -1.33 3.56
C ARG A 364 -19.97 -1.18 5.05
N LYS A 365 -20.88 -0.63 5.85
CA LYS A 365 -20.72 -0.47 7.30
C LYS A 365 -20.49 -1.83 7.99
N ILE A 366 -21.29 -2.85 7.66
CA ILE A 366 -21.14 -4.23 8.17
C ILE A 366 -19.77 -4.81 7.78
N ILE A 367 -19.37 -4.69 6.51
CA ILE A 367 -18.10 -5.23 6.02
C ILE A 367 -16.91 -4.54 6.70
N SER A 368 -16.92 -3.21 6.83
CA SER A 368 -15.89 -2.47 7.57
C SER A 368 -15.78 -2.97 9.01
N ALA A 369 -16.91 -3.19 9.69
CA ALA A 369 -16.93 -3.72 11.05
C ALA A 369 -16.35 -5.13 11.17
N ILE A 370 -16.65 -5.99 10.20
CA ILE A 370 -16.09 -7.34 10.12
C ILE A 370 -14.58 -7.32 9.88
N LEU A 371 -14.07 -6.44 9.00
CA LEU A 371 -12.63 -6.25 8.81
C LEU A 371 -11.95 -5.77 10.09
N GLN A 372 -12.54 -4.81 10.80
CA GLN A 372 -12.05 -4.33 12.09
C GLN A 372 -11.98 -5.45 13.11
N ARG A 373 -13.06 -6.22 13.25
CA ARG A 373 -13.12 -7.37 14.15
C ARG A 373 -12.04 -8.39 13.82
N ILE A 374 -12.01 -8.94 12.59
CA ILE A 374 -11.03 -9.96 12.18
C ILE A 374 -9.60 -9.46 12.42
N THR A 375 -9.32 -8.20 12.07
CA THR A 375 -8.01 -7.60 12.29
C THR A 375 -7.61 -7.65 13.77
N TYR A 376 -8.47 -7.19 14.68
CA TYR A 376 -8.10 -7.01 16.08
C TYR A 376 -8.29 -8.27 16.95
N THR A 377 -9.15 -9.21 16.55
CA THR A 377 -9.45 -10.42 17.33
C THR A 377 -8.86 -11.71 16.77
N GLU A 378 -8.52 -11.74 15.49
CA GLU A 378 -7.96 -12.93 14.84
C GLU A 378 -6.54 -12.69 14.30
N PHE A 379 -6.26 -11.56 13.63
CA PHE A 379 -4.95 -11.31 13.03
C PHE A 379 -3.91 -10.75 14.02
N LEU A 380 -4.23 -9.67 14.74
CA LEU A 380 -3.27 -9.04 15.66
C LEU A 380 -2.76 -9.98 16.77
N PRO A 381 -3.56 -10.90 17.34
CA PRO A 381 -3.07 -11.89 18.30
C PRO A 381 -2.00 -12.84 17.75
N GLU A 382 -1.98 -13.10 16.44
CA GLU A 382 -0.94 -13.92 15.80
C GLU A 382 0.35 -13.10 15.53
N VAL A 383 0.24 -11.77 15.56
CA VAL A 383 1.34 -10.86 15.23
C VAL A 383 2.00 -10.26 16.46
N LEU A 384 1.19 -9.81 17.43
CA LEU A 384 1.61 -9.06 18.61
C LEU A 384 1.53 -9.91 19.87
N THR A 385 2.37 -9.60 20.85
CA THR A 385 2.27 -10.25 22.16
C THR A 385 0.97 -9.88 22.87
N ASP A 386 0.48 -10.76 23.74
CA ASP A 386 -0.62 -10.45 24.65
C ASP A 386 -0.36 -9.20 25.50
N ALA A 387 0.89 -8.98 25.92
CA ALA A 387 1.31 -7.81 26.67
C ALA A 387 1.16 -6.52 25.84
N THR A 388 1.56 -6.54 24.56
CA THR A 388 1.38 -5.43 23.63
C THR A 388 -0.11 -5.18 23.38
N MET A 389 -0.90 -6.23 23.15
CA MET A 389 -2.36 -6.13 22.96
C MET A 389 -3.04 -5.45 24.16
N ASN A 390 -2.62 -5.78 25.39
CA ASN A 390 -3.13 -5.14 26.60
C ASN A 390 -2.64 -3.69 26.75
N LYS A 391 -1.32 -3.45 26.60
CA LYS A 391 -0.68 -2.13 26.76
C LYS A 391 -1.32 -1.05 25.87
N TYR A 392 -1.69 -1.43 24.65
CA TYR A 392 -2.24 -0.52 23.65
C TYR A 392 -3.77 -0.59 23.51
N ASN A 393 -4.46 -1.28 24.42
CA ASN A 393 -5.92 -1.43 24.45
C ASN A 393 -6.51 -1.98 23.13
N LEU A 394 -5.86 -2.99 22.56
CA LEU A 394 -6.20 -3.55 21.25
C LEU A 394 -7.24 -4.65 21.32
N LYS A 395 -7.39 -5.33 22.46
CA LYS A 395 -8.37 -6.40 22.63
C LYS A 395 -9.80 -5.87 22.46
N GLU A 396 -10.69 -6.70 21.91
CA GLU A 396 -12.12 -6.41 21.82
C GLU A 396 -12.67 -6.08 23.22
N GLY A 397 -13.48 -5.03 23.32
CA GLY A 397 -14.04 -4.56 24.58
C GLY A 397 -15.38 -5.21 24.90
N ASN A 398 -15.87 -4.98 26.12
CA ASN A 398 -17.22 -5.38 26.54
C ASN A 398 -18.23 -4.26 26.20
N ASN A 399 -18.22 -3.79 24.96
CA ASN A 399 -19.09 -2.70 24.46
C ASN A 399 -18.91 -1.36 25.20
N ASN A 400 -17.72 -1.12 25.77
CA ASN A 400 -17.37 0.08 26.52
C ASN A 400 -16.38 0.99 25.75
N TYR A 401 -16.30 0.84 24.43
CA TYR A 401 -15.42 1.66 23.62
C TYR A 401 -15.80 3.14 23.75
N GLN A 402 -14.78 3.99 23.90
CA GLN A 402 -14.94 5.44 23.89
C GLN A 402 -14.01 6.05 22.83
N TYR A 403 -14.63 6.66 21.82
CA TYR A 403 -13.91 7.43 20.81
C TYR A 403 -13.17 8.60 21.45
N ASN A 404 -11.88 8.73 21.16
CA ASN A 404 -11.08 9.86 21.62
C ASN A 404 -10.80 10.82 20.46
N ILE A 405 -11.55 11.92 20.43
CA ILE A 405 -11.44 12.96 19.41
C ILE A 405 -10.07 13.65 19.34
N ARG A 406 -9.19 13.47 20.34
CA ARG A 406 -7.85 14.04 20.35
C ARG A 406 -6.80 13.09 19.75
N VAL A 407 -7.14 11.82 19.52
CA VAL A 407 -6.25 10.84 18.90
C VAL A 407 -6.24 11.06 17.38
N ASN A 408 -5.03 11.05 16.80
CA ASN A 408 -4.85 11.21 15.36
C ASN A 408 -4.73 9.83 14.68
N PRO A 409 -5.76 9.37 13.95
CA PRO A 409 -5.77 8.06 13.30
C PRO A 409 -4.89 7.98 12.05
N SER A 410 -4.36 9.10 11.50
CA SER A 410 -3.53 9.07 10.30
C SER A 410 -2.41 8.05 10.38
N ILE A 411 -2.08 7.37 9.28
CA ILE A 411 -0.97 6.40 9.27
C ILE A 411 0.37 7.10 9.51
N ALA A 412 1.19 6.54 10.41
CA ALA A 412 2.55 6.99 10.66
C ALA A 412 3.49 6.55 9.54
N GLY A 413 4.38 7.44 9.11
CA GLY A 413 5.34 7.11 8.04
C GLY A 413 6.20 5.89 8.36
N VAL A 414 6.60 5.71 9.63
CA VAL A 414 7.38 4.53 10.07
C VAL A 414 6.58 3.23 10.01
N PHE A 415 5.27 3.28 10.25
CA PHE A 415 4.39 2.12 10.09
C PHE A 415 4.35 1.69 8.62
N ALA A 416 4.03 2.63 7.72
CA ALA A 416 3.85 2.37 6.29
C ALA A 416 5.16 2.00 5.54
N THR A 417 6.31 2.52 5.99
CA THR A 417 7.58 2.35 5.25
C THR A 417 8.59 1.42 5.91
N ALA A 418 8.35 0.99 7.14
CA ALA A 418 9.23 0.05 7.83
C ALA A 418 8.44 -1.03 8.57
N ALA A 419 7.70 -0.68 9.62
CA ALA A 419 7.23 -1.67 10.59
C ALA A 419 6.21 -2.65 10.00
N PHE A 420 5.19 -2.19 9.28
CA PHE A 420 4.17 -3.06 8.69
C PHE A 420 4.66 -3.81 7.43
N ARG A 421 5.93 -3.60 7.03
CA ARG A 421 6.59 -4.34 5.96
C ARG A 421 7.25 -5.64 6.42
N PHE A 422 7.12 -5.99 7.71
CA PHE A 422 7.63 -7.26 8.24
C PHE A 422 7.06 -8.47 7.45
N GLY A 423 5.82 -8.35 6.96
CA GLY A 423 5.14 -9.38 6.18
C GLY A 423 5.87 -9.77 4.89
N HIS A 424 6.82 -8.97 4.40
CA HIS A 424 7.65 -9.37 3.26
C HIS A 424 8.54 -10.60 3.57
N SER A 425 8.92 -10.83 4.83
CA SER A 425 9.63 -12.06 5.24
C SER A 425 8.73 -13.31 5.26
N LEU A 426 7.41 -13.13 5.23
CA LEU A 426 6.46 -14.26 5.22
C LEU A 426 6.17 -14.79 3.79
N ILE A 427 6.67 -14.11 2.76
CA ILE A 427 6.39 -14.46 1.36
C ILE A 427 7.12 -15.76 1.00
N PRO A 428 6.42 -16.82 0.58
CA PRO A 428 7.05 -18.08 0.25
C PRO A 428 7.78 -18.04 -1.10
N ASP A 429 8.70 -18.98 -1.33
CA ASP A 429 9.41 -19.13 -2.61
C ASP A 429 8.46 -19.63 -3.73
N PHE A 430 7.40 -20.34 -3.37
CA PHE A 430 6.40 -20.85 -4.29
C PHE A 430 5.05 -21.01 -3.58
N LEU A 431 3.98 -21.10 -4.37
CA LEU A 431 2.70 -21.67 -3.93
C LEU A 431 2.44 -22.96 -4.68
N VAL A 432 1.73 -23.89 -4.04
CA VAL A 432 1.15 -25.02 -4.75
C VAL A 432 -0.16 -24.58 -5.41
N ILE A 433 -0.24 -24.66 -6.75
CA ILE A 433 -1.44 -24.35 -7.53
C ILE A 433 -1.73 -25.53 -8.45
N ASP A 434 -2.94 -26.09 -8.35
CA ASP A 434 -3.41 -27.28 -9.06
C ASP A 434 -2.40 -28.45 -8.96
N GLY A 435 -1.86 -28.65 -7.76
CA GLY A 435 -0.87 -29.69 -7.45
C GLY A 435 0.56 -29.41 -7.96
N LYS A 436 0.83 -28.21 -8.49
CA LYS A 436 2.16 -27.84 -9.02
C LYS A 436 2.76 -26.70 -8.22
N GLN A 437 4.05 -26.82 -7.88
CA GLN A 437 4.79 -25.71 -7.30
C GLN A 437 5.03 -24.62 -8.34
N VAL A 438 4.50 -23.43 -8.10
CA VAL A 438 4.68 -22.25 -8.93
C VAL A 438 5.49 -21.23 -8.14
N LYS A 439 6.71 -20.96 -8.61
CA LYS A 439 7.58 -19.94 -8.02
C LYS A 439 6.89 -18.59 -7.91
N SER A 440 7.07 -17.89 -6.79
CA SER A 440 6.39 -16.62 -6.50
C SER A 440 6.65 -15.56 -7.57
N ARG A 441 7.84 -15.52 -8.19
CA ARG A 441 8.14 -14.61 -9.31
C ARG A 441 7.16 -14.70 -10.48
N LYS A 442 6.52 -15.86 -10.69
CA LYS A 442 5.53 -16.10 -11.77
C LYS A 442 4.10 -15.74 -11.38
N LEU A 443 3.84 -15.57 -10.09
CA LEU A 443 2.52 -15.28 -9.52
C LEU A 443 2.24 -13.77 -9.53
N PHE A 444 3.27 -12.95 -9.39
CA PHE A 444 3.13 -11.51 -9.30
C PHE A 444 2.46 -10.90 -10.54
N ASN A 445 1.47 -10.04 -10.32
CA ASN A 445 0.71 -9.32 -11.36
C ASN A 445 0.07 -10.23 -12.41
N ASN A 446 -0.17 -11.50 -12.11
CA ASN A 446 -0.69 -12.47 -13.06
C ASN A 446 -2.10 -12.95 -12.67
N PRO A 447 -3.17 -12.33 -13.23
CA PRO A 447 -4.54 -12.71 -12.88
C PRO A 447 -4.97 -14.05 -13.47
N GLN A 448 -4.17 -14.70 -14.33
CA GLN A 448 -4.50 -16.00 -14.92
C GLN A 448 -4.89 -17.02 -13.84
N PHE A 449 -4.15 -17.07 -12.73
CA PHE A 449 -4.37 -18.01 -11.63
C PHE A 449 -5.74 -17.84 -10.94
N ILE A 450 -6.34 -16.65 -11.04
CA ILE A 450 -7.67 -16.39 -10.48
C ILE A 450 -8.76 -16.85 -11.45
N PHE A 451 -8.55 -16.67 -12.76
CA PHE A 451 -9.51 -17.17 -13.75
C PHE A 451 -9.56 -18.69 -13.80
N THR A 452 -8.40 -19.36 -13.68
CA THR A 452 -8.31 -20.82 -13.90
C THR A 452 -8.29 -21.63 -12.61
N SER A 453 -7.78 -21.06 -11.51
CA SER A 453 -7.31 -21.83 -10.36
C SER A 453 -7.66 -21.21 -9.01
N LEU A 454 -8.68 -20.34 -8.94
CA LEU A 454 -9.08 -19.62 -7.72
C LEU A 454 -9.26 -20.54 -6.51
N LYS A 455 -9.94 -21.69 -6.69
CA LYS A 455 -10.15 -22.65 -5.61
C LYS A 455 -8.82 -23.18 -5.06
N SER A 456 -7.89 -23.59 -5.94
CA SER A 456 -6.57 -24.04 -5.52
C SER A 456 -5.79 -22.91 -4.85
N VAL A 457 -5.87 -21.68 -5.35
CA VAL A 457 -5.23 -20.53 -4.69
C VAL A 457 -5.74 -20.39 -3.25
N VAL A 458 -7.06 -20.40 -3.03
CA VAL A 458 -7.67 -20.27 -1.70
C VAL A 458 -7.27 -21.42 -0.78
N GLU A 459 -7.34 -22.67 -1.25
CA GLU A 459 -7.01 -23.85 -0.45
C GLU A 459 -5.54 -23.86 -0.02
N ASN A 460 -4.63 -23.41 -0.89
CA ASN A 460 -3.20 -23.42 -0.61
C ASN A 460 -2.75 -22.19 0.19
N ILE A 461 -3.36 -21.01 0.05
CA ILE A 461 -3.03 -19.92 1.01
C ILE A 461 -3.49 -20.27 2.45
N LEU A 462 -4.49 -21.13 2.61
CA LEU A 462 -4.93 -21.66 3.90
C LEU A 462 -4.06 -22.80 4.44
N SER A 463 -3.50 -23.64 3.56
CA SER A 463 -2.86 -24.91 3.95
C SER A 463 -1.34 -24.90 3.81
N ASP A 464 -0.77 -24.08 2.93
CA ASP A 464 0.67 -23.93 2.77
C ASP A 464 1.24 -23.09 3.92
N PRO A 465 2.42 -23.45 4.45
CA PRO A 465 3.10 -22.65 5.46
C PRO A 465 3.66 -21.36 4.84
N ALA A 466 3.58 -20.26 5.58
CA ALA A 466 4.32 -19.04 5.26
C ALA A 466 5.82 -19.22 5.54
N GLN A 467 6.66 -18.39 4.91
CA GLN A 467 8.04 -18.25 5.35
C GLN A 467 8.10 -17.73 6.79
N LEU A 468 9.17 -18.10 7.51
CA LEU A 468 9.37 -17.65 8.89
C LEU A 468 9.56 -16.14 8.93
N ARG A 469 8.95 -15.47 9.90
CA ARG A 469 9.31 -14.08 10.18
C ARG A 469 10.66 -14.06 10.89
N ASP A 470 11.70 -13.76 10.13
CA ASP A 470 13.06 -13.54 10.59
C ASP A 470 13.80 -12.54 9.66
N ARG A 471 15.13 -12.47 9.76
CA ARG A 471 15.92 -11.57 8.90
C ARG A 471 16.09 -12.06 7.46
N PHE A 472 15.75 -13.29 7.13
CA PHE A 472 15.95 -13.86 5.81
C PHE A 472 14.71 -13.61 4.93
N LEU A 473 14.92 -13.42 3.63
CA LEU A 473 13.83 -13.16 2.70
C LEU A 473 14.05 -13.93 1.40
N SER A 474 12.98 -14.51 0.88
CA SER A 474 12.97 -15.26 -0.39
C SER A 474 13.78 -14.59 -1.52
N GLU A 475 14.50 -15.40 -2.29
CA GLU A 475 15.18 -14.98 -3.53
C GLU A 475 14.16 -14.42 -4.55
N GLU A 476 12.91 -14.87 -4.49
CA GLU A 476 11.82 -14.46 -5.38
C GLU A 476 11.49 -12.96 -5.25
N ILE A 477 11.81 -12.33 -4.12
CA ILE A 477 11.57 -10.91 -3.87
C ILE A 477 12.85 -10.09 -3.66
N THR A 478 13.98 -10.73 -3.38
CA THR A 478 15.27 -10.04 -3.24
C THR A 478 16.02 -9.92 -4.57
N ASP A 479 15.83 -10.87 -5.49
CA ASP A 479 16.47 -10.86 -6.82
C ASP A 479 15.46 -10.86 -7.96
N HIS A 480 14.28 -11.47 -7.78
CA HIS A 480 13.32 -11.71 -8.87
C HIS A 480 12.01 -10.92 -8.77
N LEU A 481 11.97 -9.84 -7.97
CA LEU A 481 10.74 -9.05 -7.81
C LEU A 481 10.32 -8.45 -9.15
N PHE A 482 9.10 -8.78 -9.58
CA PHE A 482 8.51 -8.39 -10.88
C PHE A 482 9.47 -8.59 -12.05
N GLU A 483 10.13 -9.75 -12.08
CA GLU A 483 11.08 -10.12 -13.13
C GLU A 483 10.45 -10.08 -14.54
N THR A 484 11.16 -9.42 -15.45
CA THR A 484 10.87 -9.37 -16.87
C THR A 484 12.13 -9.60 -17.68
N ALA A 485 12.01 -9.72 -19.01
CA ALA A 485 13.17 -9.77 -19.90
C ALA A 485 14.09 -8.52 -19.80
N MET A 486 13.59 -7.40 -19.24
CA MET A 486 14.36 -6.17 -19.05
C MET A 486 15.10 -6.10 -17.71
N GLY A 487 14.81 -7.03 -16.78
CA GLY A 487 15.37 -7.06 -15.45
C GLY A 487 14.30 -7.25 -14.37
N SER A 488 14.75 -7.13 -13.13
CA SER A 488 13.96 -7.34 -11.91
C SER A 488 14.39 -6.34 -10.83
N PHE A 489 13.81 -6.48 -9.64
CA PHE A 489 14.04 -5.59 -8.51
C PHE A 489 14.32 -6.35 -7.22
N ASP A 490 14.74 -5.62 -6.20
CA ASP A 490 15.00 -6.11 -4.85
C ASP A 490 14.07 -5.39 -3.87
N LEU A 491 13.11 -6.11 -3.30
CA LEU A 491 12.09 -5.58 -2.39
C LEU A 491 12.69 -5.04 -1.09
N VAL A 492 13.70 -5.72 -0.54
CA VAL A 492 14.39 -5.33 0.69
C VAL A 492 15.17 -4.05 0.47
N ALA A 493 15.91 -3.97 -0.63
CA ALA A 493 16.61 -2.75 -1.02
C ALA A 493 15.62 -1.60 -1.24
N PHE A 494 14.44 -1.87 -1.82
CA PHE A 494 13.38 -0.87 -1.96
C PHE A 494 12.84 -0.39 -0.61
N ASN A 495 12.63 -1.28 0.37
CA ASN A 495 12.17 -0.90 1.71
C ASN A 495 13.15 0.06 2.39
N ILE A 496 14.43 -0.29 2.37
CA ILE A 496 15.51 0.51 2.96
C ILE A 496 15.61 1.86 2.24
N GLN A 497 15.64 1.86 0.91
CA GLN A 497 15.73 3.07 0.11
C GLN A 497 14.50 3.97 0.30
N ARG A 498 13.31 3.38 0.46
CA ARG A 498 12.05 4.10 0.74
C ARG A 498 12.05 4.72 2.14
N GLY A 499 12.54 4.03 3.16
CA GLY A 499 12.71 4.62 4.50
C GLY A 499 13.60 5.86 4.47
N ARG A 500 14.74 5.79 3.75
CA ARG A 500 15.64 6.94 3.54
C ARG A 500 15.02 8.06 2.72
N ASP A 501 14.20 7.74 1.70
CA ASP A 501 13.42 8.70 0.92
C ASP A 501 12.38 9.45 1.76
N HIS A 502 11.76 8.75 2.72
CA HIS A 502 10.74 9.27 3.64
C HIS A 502 11.31 10.02 4.85
N GLY A 503 12.65 10.10 4.93
CA GLY A 503 13.35 10.77 6.03
C GLY A 503 13.07 10.08 7.36
N LEU A 504 12.97 8.75 7.37
CA LEU A 504 12.95 8.01 8.62
C LEU A 504 14.30 8.17 9.35
N PRO A 505 14.28 8.53 10.65
CA PRO A 505 15.47 8.47 11.50
C PRO A 505 16.01 7.05 11.69
N SER A 506 17.13 6.94 12.42
CA SER A 506 17.76 5.65 12.73
C SER A 506 16.88 4.73 13.59
N TYR A 507 17.20 3.44 13.56
CA TYR A 507 16.68 2.42 14.46
C TYR A 507 16.68 2.86 15.94
N ASN A 508 17.81 3.33 16.47
CA ASN A 508 17.92 3.79 17.85
C ASN A 508 17.01 4.98 18.19
N THR A 509 16.74 5.87 17.22
CA THR A 509 15.79 6.97 17.42
C THR A 509 14.37 6.45 17.70
N PHE A 510 13.96 5.38 17.02
CA PHE A 510 12.65 4.78 17.29
C PHE A 510 12.65 3.88 18.53
N ARG A 511 13.77 3.27 18.90
CA ARG A 511 13.89 2.60 20.21
C ARG A 511 13.72 3.58 21.36
N LYS A 512 14.35 4.75 21.29
CA LYS A 512 14.09 5.87 22.22
C LYS A 512 12.62 6.26 22.26
N PHE A 513 11.97 6.44 21.10
CA PHE A 513 10.53 6.74 21.04
C PHE A 513 9.69 5.68 21.77
N CYS A 514 10.06 4.41 21.66
CA CYS A 514 9.40 3.29 22.30
C CYS A 514 9.80 3.05 23.77
N ASN A 515 10.65 3.91 24.35
CA ASN A 515 11.26 3.72 25.67
C ASN A 515 12.00 2.38 25.81
N LEU A 516 12.66 1.95 24.72
CA LEU A 516 13.46 0.73 24.67
C LEU A 516 14.95 1.08 24.81
N PRO A 517 15.77 0.20 25.42
CA PRO A 517 17.22 0.37 25.46
C PRO A 517 17.79 0.49 24.04
N GLU A 518 18.68 1.45 23.82
CA GLU A 518 19.34 1.63 22.53
C GLU A 518 20.40 0.55 22.29
N ALA A 519 20.69 0.25 21.02
CA ALA A 519 21.87 -0.53 20.69
C ALA A 519 23.10 0.36 20.79
N THR A 520 24.10 -0.09 21.54
CA THR A 520 25.38 0.61 21.69
C THR A 520 26.47 -0.01 20.82
N GLU A 521 26.30 -1.28 20.46
CA GLU A 521 27.26 -2.08 19.70
C GLU A 521 26.55 -3.15 18.85
N PHE A 522 27.24 -3.76 17.89
CA PHE A 522 26.61 -4.69 16.95
C PHE A 522 26.26 -6.05 17.57
N ASN A 523 26.84 -6.37 18.73
CA ASN A 523 26.56 -7.54 19.57
C ASN A 523 25.58 -7.24 20.71
N SER A 524 24.91 -6.08 20.73
CA SER A 524 23.91 -5.78 21.75
C SER A 524 22.78 -6.84 21.77
N GLU A 525 22.31 -7.18 22.97
CA GLU A 525 21.43 -8.32 23.24
C GLU A 525 20.09 -8.33 22.47
N GLN A 526 19.59 -7.15 22.09
CA GLN A 526 18.34 -7.02 21.35
C GLN A 526 18.42 -7.57 19.92
N PHE A 527 19.63 -7.69 19.35
CA PHE A 527 19.82 -8.25 18.02
C PHE A 527 19.88 -9.77 18.08
N ASP A 528 19.27 -10.42 17.09
CA ASP A 528 19.44 -11.85 16.86
C ASP A 528 20.92 -12.17 16.62
N GLN A 529 21.44 -13.20 17.30
CA GLN A 529 22.85 -13.56 17.24
C GLN A 529 23.33 -13.82 15.81
N THR A 530 22.46 -14.35 14.95
CA THR A 530 22.79 -14.62 13.55
C THR A 530 22.94 -13.35 12.70
N ALA A 531 22.47 -12.19 13.20
CA ALA A 531 22.53 -10.91 12.51
C ALA A 531 23.74 -10.06 12.91
N GLN A 532 24.28 -10.24 14.12
CA GLN A 532 25.28 -9.34 14.72
C GLN A 532 26.52 -9.14 13.82
N GLY A 533 27.13 -10.24 13.36
CA GLY A 533 28.29 -10.17 12.45
C GLY A 533 27.95 -9.58 11.07
N ALA A 534 26.72 -9.78 10.58
CA ALA A 534 26.26 -9.18 9.32
C ALA A 534 26.06 -7.66 9.44
N LEU A 535 25.56 -7.20 10.59
CA LEU A 535 25.42 -5.78 10.92
C LEU A 535 26.79 -5.10 11.01
N GLU A 536 27.72 -5.67 11.77
CA GLU A 536 29.07 -5.14 11.95
C GLU A 536 29.83 -5.04 10.61
N LYS A 537 29.70 -6.04 9.74
CA LYS A 537 30.29 -6.02 8.41
C LYS A 537 29.71 -4.94 7.49
N THR A 538 28.48 -4.49 7.74
CA THR A 538 27.70 -3.67 6.80
C THR A 538 27.60 -2.21 7.21
N TYR A 539 27.36 -1.92 8.49
CA TYR A 539 27.22 -0.58 9.03
C TYR A 539 28.47 -0.14 9.80
N LYS A 540 28.71 1.17 9.85
CA LYS A 540 29.86 1.75 10.60
C LYS A 540 29.52 2.18 12.02
N SER A 541 28.23 2.25 12.33
CA SER A 541 27.67 2.59 13.62
C SER A 541 26.30 1.95 13.74
N VAL A 542 25.90 1.53 14.94
CA VAL A 542 24.53 1.10 15.25
C VAL A 542 23.50 2.21 15.00
N ASP A 543 23.91 3.47 15.15
CA ASP A 543 23.09 4.63 14.83
C ASP A 543 22.90 4.86 13.32
N ASP A 544 23.59 4.08 12.47
CA ASP A 544 23.38 4.13 11.02
C ASP A 544 22.28 3.17 10.55
N ILE A 545 21.85 2.23 11.38
CA ILE A 545 20.90 1.16 11.01
C ILE A 545 19.55 1.76 10.62
N ASP A 546 19.10 1.44 9.41
CA ASP A 546 17.76 1.81 8.93
C ASP A 546 16.68 1.05 9.73
N VAL A 547 15.56 1.70 10.05
CA VAL A 547 14.52 1.15 10.96
C VAL A 547 13.96 -0.19 10.50
N PHE A 548 13.74 -0.35 9.20
CA PHE A 548 13.30 -1.63 8.63
C PHE A 548 14.29 -2.75 8.99
N VAL A 549 15.58 -2.51 8.77
CA VAL A 549 16.64 -3.48 9.04
C VAL A 549 16.70 -3.79 10.53
N GLY A 550 16.75 -2.75 11.37
CA GLY A 550 16.84 -2.90 12.81
C GLY A 550 15.67 -3.69 13.41
N GLY A 551 14.44 -3.42 13.00
CA GLY A 551 13.28 -4.18 13.48
C GLY A 551 13.20 -5.61 12.95
N MET A 552 13.74 -5.90 11.76
CA MET A 552 13.78 -7.26 11.20
C MET A 552 14.86 -8.15 11.84
N VAL A 553 15.91 -7.56 12.42
CA VAL A 553 17.01 -8.29 13.07
C VAL A 553 16.88 -8.32 14.60
N GLU A 554 15.83 -7.74 15.17
CA GLU A 554 15.52 -7.93 16.58
C GLU A 554 15.08 -9.37 16.87
N GLN A 555 15.44 -9.86 18.06
CA GLN A 555 14.88 -11.11 18.57
C GLN A 555 13.37 -11.00 18.76
N ASN A 556 12.68 -12.07 18.41
CA ASN A 556 11.23 -12.18 18.50
C ASN A 556 10.81 -12.19 19.97
N GLU A 557 9.81 -11.39 20.34
CA GLU A 557 9.22 -11.53 21.66
C GLU A 557 8.41 -12.83 21.75
N LYS A 558 8.42 -13.49 22.91
CA LYS A 558 7.66 -14.72 23.13
C LYS A 558 6.16 -14.47 22.86
N GLY A 559 5.57 -15.28 22.00
CA GLY A 559 4.16 -15.14 21.60
C GLY A 559 3.92 -14.03 20.57
N SER A 560 4.95 -13.57 19.88
CA SER A 560 4.84 -12.61 18.77
C SER A 560 5.76 -13.00 17.63
N VAL A 561 5.30 -12.76 16.42
CA VAL A 561 6.17 -12.78 15.24
C VAL A 561 6.93 -11.46 15.09
N LEU A 562 7.20 -10.67 16.12
CA LEU A 562 7.92 -9.39 16.00
C LEU A 562 8.90 -9.19 17.17
N GLY A 563 9.92 -8.37 16.93
CA GLY A 563 10.76 -7.84 18.00
C GLY A 563 10.12 -6.64 18.72
N PRO A 564 10.69 -6.23 19.88
CA PRO A 564 10.14 -5.16 20.72
C PRO A 564 9.81 -3.84 20.01
N LEU A 565 10.65 -3.42 19.05
CA LEU A 565 10.44 -2.16 18.33
C LEU A 565 9.21 -2.21 17.43
N PHE A 566 9.05 -3.29 16.66
CA PHE A 566 7.89 -3.43 15.79
C PHE A 566 6.61 -3.73 16.59
N ASN A 567 6.69 -4.47 17.70
CA ASN A 567 5.57 -4.59 18.64
C ASN A 567 5.09 -3.20 19.13
N CYS A 568 6.01 -2.33 19.54
CA CYS A 568 5.67 -0.96 19.95
C CYS A 568 5.04 -0.13 18.83
N ILE A 569 5.64 -0.12 17.63
CA ILE A 569 5.18 0.73 16.52
C ILE A 569 3.81 0.27 16.00
N LEU A 570 3.62 -1.05 15.81
CA LEU A 570 2.32 -1.58 15.38
C LEU A 570 1.30 -1.39 16.49
N GLY A 571 1.65 -1.67 17.74
CA GLY A 571 0.77 -1.48 18.89
C GLY A 571 0.24 -0.05 18.98
N GLN A 572 1.13 0.93 18.86
CA GLN A 572 0.74 2.35 18.85
C GLN A 572 -0.15 2.69 17.65
N GLN A 573 0.20 2.26 16.43
CA GLN A 573 -0.59 2.61 15.25
C GLN A 573 -1.99 1.99 15.29
N PHE A 574 -2.12 0.71 15.65
CA PHE A 574 -3.44 0.07 15.78
C PHE A 574 -4.25 0.65 16.95
N SER A 575 -3.59 1.14 18.01
CA SER A 575 -4.28 1.90 19.07
C SER A 575 -4.84 3.21 18.53
N ASP A 576 -4.02 3.94 17.76
CA ASP A 576 -4.43 5.21 17.15
C ASP A 576 -5.59 5.02 16.16
N LEU A 577 -5.58 3.92 15.39
CA LEU A 577 -6.66 3.55 14.47
C LEU A 577 -7.95 3.20 15.20
N LYS A 578 -7.86 2.44 16.31
CA LYS A 578 -9.02 2.07 17.11
C LYS A 578 -9.61 3.28 17.82
N LEU A 579 -8.81 4.00 18.60
CA LEU A 579 -9.27 5.08 19.48
C LEU A 579 -9.58 6.39 18.74
N GLY A 580 -8.94 6.60 17.58
CA GLY A 580 -9.13 7.78 16.74
C GLY A 580 -10.19 7.61 15.64
N ASP A 581 -10.91 6.49 15.60
CA ASP A 581 -11.95 6.23 14.62
C ASP A 581 -13.34 6.35 15.23
N SER A 582 -14.06 7.41 14.88
CA SER A 582 -15.38 7.65 15.44
C SER A 582 -16.46 6.68 14.97
N PHE A 583 -16.17 5.88 13.93
CA PHE A 583 -17.00 4.83 13.39
C PHE A 583 -16.46 3.42 13.73
N TRP A 584 -15.55 3.31 14.71
CA TRP A 584 -15.11 2.02 15.25
C TRP A 584 -16.32 1.15 15.57
N TYR A 585 -16.30 -0.14 15.20
CA TYR A 585 -17.50 -0.97 15.22
C TYR A 585 -18.14 -1.16 16.60
N GLU A 586 -17.38 -0.97 17.69
CA GLU A 586 -17.90 -1.02 19.06
C GLU A 586 -18.41 0.34 19.57
N THR A 587 -18.48 1.37 18.72
CA THR A 587 -18.97 2.69 19.12
C THR A 587 -20.43 2.64 19.57
N THR A 588 -20.70 3.24 20.73
CA THR A 588 -22.03 3.34 21.34
C THR A 588 -22.79 4.60 20.91
N ASP A 589 -22.22 5.36 19.98
CA ASP A 589 -22.88 6.53 19.40
C ASP A 589 -24.17 6.13 18.68
N SER A 590 -25.31 6.65 19.12
CA SER A 590 -26.63 6.25 18.62
C SER A 590 -26.88 6.52 17.13
N ARG A 591 -26.08 7.36 16.48
CA ARG A 591 -26.26 7.69 15.05
C ARG A 591 -25.43 6.81 14.12
N ARG A 592 -24.25 6.40 14.55
CA ARG A 592 -23.28 5.67 13.70
C ARG A 592 -22.90 4.30 14.24
N GLY A 593 -23.18 4.02 15.50
CA GLY A 593 -22.99 2.71 16.12
C GLY A 593 -23.94 1.66 15.54
N PHE A 594 -23.69 0.42 15.92
CA PHE A 594 -24.63 -0.67 15.74
C PHE A 594 -25.51 -0.79 16.97
N THR A 595 -26.72 -1.33 16.82
CA THR A 595 -27.51 -1.75 18.00
C THR A 595 -26.80 -2.91 18.72
N GLU A 596 -27.21 -3.21 19.95
CA GLU A 596 -26.60 -4.31 20.71
C GLU A 596 -26.73 -5.67 20.00
N ASP A 597 -27.88 -5.96 19.40
CA ASP A 597 -28.12 -7.19 18.65
C ASP A 597 -27.30 -7.24 17.35
N GLN A 598 -27.18 -6.12 16.66
CA GLN A 598 -26.33 -5.99 15.47
C GLN A 598 -24.85 -6.24 15.83
N LEU A 599 -24.37 -5.63 16.91
CA LEU A 599 -22.99 -5.82 17.37
C LEU A 599 -22.74 -7.27 17.82
N LYS A 600 -23.71 -7.89 18.50
CA LYS A 600 -23.65 -9.31 18.89
C LYS A 600 -23.56 -10.23 17.66
N ALA A 601 -24.31 -9.94 16.60
CA ALA A 601 -24.23 -10.69 15.34
C ALA A 601 -22.85 -10.55 14.69
N ILE A 602 -22.30 -9.33 14.61
CA ILE A 602 -20.95 -9.07 14.06
C ILE A 602 -19.88 -9.81 14.86
N LYS A 603 -19.95 -9.79 16.20
CA LYS A 603 -18.96 -10.43 17.09
C LYS A 603 -18.88 -11.96 16.93
N GLN A 604 -19.90 -12.60 16.37
CA GLN A 604 -19.92 -14.04 16.14
C GLN A 604 -19.28 -14.48 14.82
N VAL A 605 -19.15 -13.58 13.84
CA VAL A 605 -18.60 -13.89 12.52
C VAL A 605 -17.11 -14.19 12.63
N SER A 606 -16.64 -15.31 12.08
CA SER A 606 -15.19 -15.60 11.99
C SER A 606 -14.70 -15.48 10.56
N PHE A 607 -13.40 -15.20 10.38
CA PHE A 607 -12.85 -15.10 9.03
C PHE A 607 -13.00 -16.41 8.25
N SER A 608 -12.78 -17.55 8.92
CA SER A 608 -13.02 -18.88 8.34
C SER A 608 -14.45 -19.10 7.88
N GLN A 609 -15.45 -18.54 8.58
CA GLN A 609 -16.85 -18.67 8.17
C GLN A 609 -17.12 -17.93 6.86
N ILE A 610 -16.59 -16.71 6.72
CA ILE A 610 -16.74 -15.92 5.48
C ILE A 610 -16.13 -16.68 4.31
N LEU A 611 -14.91 -17.21 4.48
CA LEU A 611 -14.22 -17.99 3.44
C LEU A 611 -14.99 -19.24 3.06
N CYS A 612 -15.56 -19.98 4.02
CA CYS A 612 -16.45 -21.10 3.73
C CYS A 612 -17.63 -20.69 2.85
N GLN A 613 -18.25 -19.56 3.17
CA GLN A 613 -19.46 -19.11 2.50
C GLN A 613 -19.21 -18.62 1.07
N VAL A 614 -18.13 -17.86 0.84
CA VAL A 614 -17.88 -17.24 -0.48
C VAL A 614 -17.10 -18.13 -1.45
N PHE A 615 -16.47 -19.19 -0.97
CA PHE A 615 -15.73 -20.16 -1.78
C PHE A 615 -16.30 -21.58 -1.75
N ASP A 616 -17.45 -21.79 -1.10
CA ASP A 616 -18.13 -23.09 -0.98
C ASP A 616 -17.18 -24.20 -0.50
N LEU A 617 -16.45 -23.91 0.58
CA LEU A 617 -15.55 -24.87 1.19
C LEU A 617 -16.33 -25.85 2.08
N ASN A 618 -15.89 -27.10 2.14
CA ASN A 618 -16.48 -28.10 3.04
C ASN A 618 -15.88 -28.06 4.45
N ARG A 619 -14.56 -27.81 4.52
CA ARG A 619 -13.78 -27.78 5.75
C ARG A 619 -12.72 -26.70 5.69
N ILE A 620 -12.45 -26.08 6.84
CA ILE A 620 -11.46 -25.02 6.99
C ILE A 620 -10.87 -25.07 8.40
N GLN A 621 -9.64 -24.57 8.57
CA GLN A 621 -9.03 -24.31 9.87
C GLN A 621 -9.93 -23.40 10.72
N LYS A 622 -9.95 -23.59 12.04
CA LYS A 622 -10.68 -22.70 12.95
C LYS A 622 -10.00 -21.33 12.98
N ASN A 623 -8.68 -21.32 13.06
CA ASN A 623 -7.83 -20.15 12.84
C ASN A 623 -7.15 -20.28 11.46
N PRO A 624 -7.59 -19.51 10.45
CA PRO A 624 -7.08 -19.63 9.09
C PRO A 624 -5.63 -19.13 8.96
N PHE A 625 -5.09 -18.44 9.97
CA PHE A 625 -3.71 -17.93 9.99
C PHE A 625 -2.68 -18.99 10.40
N LEU A 626 -3.11 -20.19 10.80
CA LEU A 626 -2.24 -21.30 11.21
C LEU A 626 -2.39 -22.48 10.25
N HIS A 627 -1.30 -22.90 9.59
CA HIS A 627 -1.40 -23.92 8.53
C HIS A 627 -1.73 -25.32 9.07
N LYS A 628 -1.32 -25.62 10.32
CA LYS A 628 -1.57 -26.89 11.03
C LYS A 628 -2.75 -26.84 12.00
N ASP A 629 -3.59 -25.80 11.96
CA ASP A 629 -4.74 -25.74 12.85
C ASP A 629 -5.83 -26.78 12.50
N LYS A 630 -6.64 -27.13 13.49
CA LYS A 630 -7.71 -28.12 13.38
C LYS A 630 -8.77 -27.68 12.36
N LYS A 631 -8.90 -28.44 11.27
CA LYS A 631 -9.99 -28.24 10.31
C LYS A 631 -11.35 -28.65 10.88
N VAL A 632 -12.33 -27.76 10.84
CA VAL A 632 -13.74 -27.99 11.20
C VAL A 632 -14.62 -28.05 9.95
N ARG A 633 -15.84 -28.58 10.08
CA ARG A 633 -16.84 -28.54 8.98
C ARG A 633 -17.42 -27.13 8.90
N CYS A 634 -17.52 -26.56 7.70
CA CYS A 634 -18.03 -25.20 7.50
C CYS A 634 -19.43 -24.98 8.08
N LYS A 635 -20.33 -25.97 8.00
CA LYS A 635 -21.68 -25.94 8.60
C LYS A 635 -21.70 -25.78 10.13
N LYS A 636 -20.58 -25.95 10.83
CA LYS A 636 -20.47 -25.75 12.29
C LYS A 636 -20.03 -24.33 12.67
N LEU A 637 -19.65 -23.50 11.70
CA LEU A 637 -19.26 -22.12 11.93
C LEU A 637 -20.50 -21.23 11.86
N THR A 638 -20.69 -20.38 12.87
CA THR A 638 -21.81 -19.44 12.93
C THR A 638 -21.62 -18.32 11.92
N GLY A 639 -22.57 -18.17 11.00
CA GLY A 639 -22.58 -17.06 10.05
C GLY A 639 -23.15 -15.77 10.62
N LEU A 640 -23.06 -14.70 9.84
CA LEU A 640 -23.67 -13.43 10.20
C LEU A 640 -25.20 -13.56 10.23
N ASP A 641 -25.78 -13.30 11.41
CA ASP A 641 -27.22 -13.17 11.56
C ASP A 641 -27.66 -11.75 11.18
N LEU A 642 -28.37 -11.62 10.05
CA LEU A 642 -28.82 -10.34 9.50
C LEU A 642 -30.19 -9.89 10.01
N ARG A 643 -30.92 -10.75 10.76
CA ARG A 643 -32.24 -10.40 11.33
C ARG A 643 -32.26 -9.09 12.12
N PRO A 644 -31.21 -8.70 12.87
CA PRO A 644 -31.17 -7.39 13.55
C PRO A 644 -31.15 -6.15 12.62
N TRP A 645 -31.08 -6.34 11.30
CA TRP A 645 -31.19 -5.26 10.29
C TRP A 645 -32.52 -5.27 9.55
N TYR A 646 -33.46 -6.14 9.90
CA TYR A 646 -34.76 -6.20 9.23
C TYR A 646 -35.69 -5.14 9.84
N GLU A 647 -36.21 -4.26 8.99
CA GLU A 647 -37.24 -3.28 9.29
C GLU A 647 -38.60 -3.92 8.94
N HIS A 648 -39.43 -4.13 9.96
CA HIS A 648 -40.76 -4.71 9.84
C HIS A 648 -41.84 -3.67 9.56
#